data_AF-A0A1M7TE63-F1
#
_entry.id   AF-A0A1M7TE63-F1
#
_cell.length_a   1.000
_cell.length_b   1.000
_cell.length_c   1.000
_cell.angle_alpha   90.00
_cell.angle_beta   90.00
_cell.angle_gamma   90.00
#
_symmetry.space_group_name_H-M   'P 1'
#
loop_
_entity.id
_entity.type
_entity.pdbx_description
1 polymer ?
#
loop_
_entity_poly.entity_id
_entity_poly.type
_entity_poly.pdbx_seq_one_letter_code
_entity_poly.pdbx_strand_id
1 'polypeptide(L)'
;MPKVPKIPKIDLGKVFGFLKFGKKKSESSKEGTGEATEKVSKEPIKGFKGIIDKVKTLLLTIWRRKLLFYSLVGVIAVTSVVIFLMMRPKTPEAVLSEGTQTVENLVISIPFGAFPYEKSFKVRVVPQGAVQGVLSTGNFISPIFELIPSDGNYNMATVPIKVRYYFPSSLLGSNDSNAIAFAGLSSDGQVYNIIPGSSIDKDSRGYYVEASFFVIPKWLGVVSVPGQVLKTGILEVYRKVSAYPSLLIVPGSDANFSGYYESAKVSPLSLWQGVFPERSIYVYQYPLNSSKSYNYSRALKTFQEANPLPSPIIFEAERLAQELKRFENVEFDIITHEIGGLIVYYCLATHPEIKNVRKVAYISVPFYGTNIADPRLATTVYASKPSAASLLYNLPEGIVAALQGYLKSYIEAINGYYSEVLPNSDFLKKLRYLPYRTDVDVMAYMGNTPPLAIDVTSSLLEKFYPELVLNTGDGVVTKNAARLPYMTLKIFNGSWNDFYSSDAFVQELKKFLAYEIPELPQYKDDTFAEYVTTEQEKVFERFLTSKTIEGFYTEEWKIGNNPFVKFLKSFTYPGNQIAVYGGIIYTADEKGLYVGGTKVWEESVQNLKETIDGISYGTQVKVFYRKLADSVSYDQVSSDDYLVTKDFAIFAKPRSDDKVDFVDNTGNVIATLKGIYGRVIYDGKEILLLTNREVYRYYYNIKYTAPVGLQRSYDMTYAIVIDDYILATTRAYGLLIFDKLGNYAYTAEGWMGNLGLYSSGNYVVAVGDSFITFIDFANRRINRIVEDVEGIVYDATVWEDNLYLMTSEGVLVYKIG
;
A
#
# COMPACT_ATOMS: atom_id res chain seq x y z
N MET A 1 28.29 27.94 23.00
CA MET A 1 29.35 28.64 22.24
C MET A 1 30.54 27.71 22.05
N PRO A 2 30.81 27.22 20.82
CA PRO A 2 31.91 26.29 20.54
C PRO A 2 33.24 27.02 20.26
N LYS A 3 34.35 26.35 20.59
CA LYS A 3 35.74 26.83 20.50
C LYS A 3 36.19 27.05 19.04
N VAL A 4 36.83 28.20 18.79
CA VAL A 4 37.54 28.51 17.54
C VAL A 4 38.84 27.70 17.44
N PRO A 5 39.17 27.03 16.32
CA PRO A 5 40.44 26.33 16.14
C PRO A 5 41.60 27.30 15.85
N LYS A 6 42.79 27.02 16.42
CA LYS A 6 44.03 27.74 16.18
C LYS A 6 44.61 27.44 14.79
N ILE A 7 45.02 28.49 14.08
CA ILE A 7 45.79 28.42 12.83
C ILE A 7 47.26 28.06 13.15
N PRO A 8 47.91 27.14 12.41
CA PRO A 8 49.33 26.81 12.62
C PRO A 8 50.23 27.92 12.05
N LYS A 9 51.25 28.32 12.82
CA LYS A 9 52.33 29.22 12.37
C LYS A 9 53.25 28.48 11.39
N ILE A 10 53.42 29.03 10.19
CA ILE A 10 54.42 28.59 9.21
C ILE A 10 55.76 29.23 9.58
N ASP A 11 56.78 28.39 9.83
CA ASP A 11 58.15 28.80 10.09
C ASP A 11 58.91 29.00 8.76
N LEU A 12 59.12 30.27 8.40
CA LEU A 12 59.79 30.69 7.17
C LEU A 12 61.33 30.53 7.22
N GLY A 13 61.89 29.96 8.29
CA GLY A 13 63.33 29.73 8.46
C GLY A 13 63.93 28.53 7.73
N LYS A 14 63.12 27.66 7.10
CA LYS A 14 63.61 26.42 6.45
C LYS A 14 63.57 26.41 4.91
N VAL A 15 63.18 27.51 4.25
CA VAL A 15 63.02 27.56 2.79
C VAL A 15 64.16 28.31 2.06
N PHE A 16 65.04 29.02 2.77
CA PHE A 16 66.17 29.74 2.15
C PHE A 16 67.55 29.20 2.56
N GLY A 17 67.75 27.90 2.30
CA GLY A 17 68.97 27.17 2.67
C GLY A 17 69.77 26.58 1.51
N PHE A 18 69.70 27.11 0.27
CA PHE A 18 70.59 26.68 -0.81
C PHE A 18 70.97 27.86 -1.71
N LEU A 19 72.16 28.42 -1.47
CA LEU A 19 73.10 29.03 -2.43
C LEU A 19 74.05 29.97 -1.67
N LYS A 20 75.19 29.44 -1.20
CA LYS A 20 76.37 30.25 -0.85
C LYS A 20 77.54 29.83 -1.73
N PHE A 21 77.92 30.71 -2.64
CA PHE A 21 79.24 30.75 -3.27
C PHE A 21 80.21 31.52 -2.35
N GLY A 22 81.42 30.99 -2.14
CA GLY A 22 82.46 31.69 -1.38
C GLY A 22 83.79 30.94 -1.18
N LYS A 23 84.61 30.90 -2.25
CA LYS A 23 86.09 30.94 -2.33
C LYS A 23 87.02 30.25 -1.28
N LYS A 24 87.84 29.32 -1.83
CA LYS A 24 89.33 29.17 -1.84
C LYS A 24 90.19 29.09 -0.54
N LYS A 25 90.98 28.00 -0.46
CA LYS A 25 92.47 27.86 -0.43
C LYS A 25 92.80 26.34 -0.51
N SER A 26 93.50 25.79 -1.51
CA SER A 26 94.90 25.87 -1.98
C SER A 26 95.76 24.68 -1.49
N GLU A 27 96.67 24.25 -2.38
CA GLU A 27 97.73 23.22 -2.27
C GLU A 27 97.30 21.77 -2.61
N SER A 28 98.06 20.96 -3.37
CA SER A 28 99.25 21.16 -4.22
C SER A 28 99.56 19.84 -4.94
N SER A 29 99.93 19.90 -6.24
CA SER A 29 100.90 19.05 -6.99
C SER A 29 100.53 19.10 -8.49
N LYS A 30 101.29 19.77 -9.38
CA LYS A 30 102.51 19.31 -10.12
C LYS A 30 102.25 17.99 -10.88
N GLU A 31 102.44 17.82 -12.19
CA GLU A 31 103.34 18.38 -13.25
C GLU A 31 102.53 18.55 -14.57
N GLY A 32 102.78 19.50 -15.50
CA GLY A 32 103.92 19.63 -16.45
C GLY A 32 103.57 18.88 -17.76
N THR A 33 103.64 19.37 -19.01
CA THR A 33 104.29 20.51 -19.71
C THR A 33 103.67 20.55 -21.14
N GLY A 34 103.28 21.70 -21.71
CA GLY A 34 104.02 22.48 -22.74
C GLY A 34 103.41 22.25 -24.14
N GLU A 35 103.26 23.16 -25.11
CA GLU A 35 103.63 24.56 -25.39
C GLU A 35 102.74 25.06 -26.57
N ALA A 36 102.22 26.30 -26.54
CA ALA A 36 102.63 27.51 -27.33
C ALA A 36 102.21 27.47 -28.81
N THR A 37 101.54 28.47 -29.40
CA THR A 37 101.87 29.90 -29.68
C THR A 37 100.60 30.58 -30.29
N GLU A 38 100.34 31.89 -30.41
CA GLU A 38 101.04 33.16 -30.20
C GLU A 38 100.02 34.33 -30.14
N LYS A 39 100.51 35.53 -29.76
CA LYS A 39 99.78 36.77 -29.43
C LYS A 39 99.51 37.67 -30.64
N VAL A 40 98.50 38.54 -30.56
CA VAL A 40 98.57 39.96 -31.00
C VAL A 40 97.80 40.88 -30.02
N SER A 41 98.25 42.13 -29.97
CA SER A 41 98.23 43.19 -28.96
C SER A 41 96.96 44.04 -28.77
N LYS A 42 97.00 44.80 -27.66
CA LYS A 42 96.01 45.74 -27.08
C LYS A 42 95.95 47.11 -27.79
N GLU A 43 94.77 47.73 -27.80
CA GLU A 43 94.50 49.10 -27.29
C GLU A 43 92.98 49.34 -27.06
N PRO A 44 92.56 50.26 -26.16
CA PRO A 44 91.29 50.20 -25.44
C PRO A 44 90.16 51.00 -26.11
N ILE A 45 89.10 50.32 -26.57
CA ILE A 45 87.94 50.98 -27.18
C ILE A 45 86.91 51.35 -26.10
N LYS A 46 86.75 52.68 -25.93
CA LYS A 46 85.65 53.37 -25.23
C LYS A 46 84.29 52.90 -25.79
N GLY A 47 83.72 51.82 -25.26
CA GLY A 47 82.43 51.28 -25.73
C GLY A 47 81.41 50.90 -24.65
N PHE A 48 81.83 50.72 -23.40
CA PHE A 48 80.97 50.14 -22.36
C PHE A 48 80.15 51.15 -21.53
N LYS A 49 80.56 52.42 -21.43
CA LYS A 49 79.78 53.44 -20.71
C LYS A 49 78.50 53.86 -21.45
N GLY A 50 78.51 53.91 -22.79
CA GLY A 50 77.36 54.32 -23.58
C GLY A 50 76.22 53.28 -23.65
N ILE A 51 76.51 51.99 -23.50
CA ILE A 51 75.49 50.92 -23.50
C ILE A 51 74.80 50.85 -22.13
N ILE A 52 75.54 51.01 -21.03
CA ILE A 52 74.98 51.04 -19.69
C ILE A 52 74.08 52.26 -19.50
N ASP A 53 74.45 53.42 -20.05
CA ASP A 53 73.62 54.62 -20.01
C ASP A 53 72.38 54.51 -20.91
N LYS A 54 72.47 53.81 -22.06
CA LYS A 54 71.31 53.48 -22.91
C LYS A 54 70.36 52.46 -22.27
N VAL A 55 70.88 51.46 -21.55
CA VAL A 55 70.05 50.49 -20.81
C VAL A 55 69.42 51.13 -19.58
N LYS A 56 70.13 52.02 -18.86
CA LYS A 56 69.55 52.81 -17.76
C LYS A 56 68.46 53.76 -18.25
N THR A 57 68.66 54.45 -19.37
CA THR A 57 67.64 55.33 -19.95
C THR A 57 66.46 54.54 -20.52
N LEU A 58 66.67 53.34 -21.08
CA LEU A 58 65.58 52.45 -21.48
C LEU A 58 64.79 51.95 -20.27
N LEU A 59 65.45 51.47 -19.22
CA LEU A 59 64.82 51.01 -17.97
C LEU A 59 64.08 52.15 -17.25
N LEU A 60 64.66 53.36 -17.18
CA LEU A 60 64.00 54.54 -16.60
C LEU A 60 62.80 55.00 -17.43
N THR A 61 62.88 54.93 -18.76
CA THR A 61 61.76 55.26 -19.66
C THR A 61 60.63 54.22 -19.55
N ILE A 62 60.97 52.93 -19.41
CA ILE A 62 60.00 51.84 -19.23
C ILE A 62 59.39 51.87 -17.82
N TRP A 63 60.15 52.28 -16.79
CA TRP A 63 59.65 52.48 -15.41
C TRP A 63 58.71 53.68 -15.32
N ARG A 64 59.01 54.81 -15.99
CA ARG A 64 58.12 55.98 -16.11
C ARG A 64 56.84 55.72 -16.90
N ARG A 65 56.84 54.76 -17.84
CA ARG A 65 55.66 54.40 -18.66
C ARG A 65 54.82 53.24 -18.11
N LYS A 66 55.06 52.75 -16.89
CA LYS A 66 54.38 51.59 -16.27
C LYS A 66 54.44 50.27 -17.07
N LEU A 67 55.19 50.20 -18.18
CA LEU A 67 55.22 49.04 -19.09
C LEU A 67 55.89 47.80 -18.46
N LEU A 68 56.92 47.97 -17.64
CA LEU A 68 57.51 46.87 -16.87
C LEU A 68 56.53 46.31 -15.83
N PHE A 69 55.74 47.18 -15.20
CA PHE A 69 54.69 46.79 -14.26
C PHE A 69 53.60 45.97 -14.97
N TYR A 70 53.12 46.42 -16.14
CA TYR A 70 52.15 45.65 -16.92
C TYR A 70 52.71 44.33 -17.46
N SER A 71 54.00 44.26 -17.83
CA SER A 71 54.61 42.99 -18.24
C SER A 71 54.75 42.00 -17.07
N LEU A 72 55.11 42.49 -15.88
CA LEU A 72 55.24 41.67 -14.68
C LEU A 72 53.87 41.19 -14.20
N VAL A 73 52.85 42.07 -14.22
CA VAL A 73 51.46 41.71 -13.94
C VAL A 73 50.93 40.71 -14.98
N GLY A 74 51.27 40.88 -16.26
CA GLY A 74 50.92 39.92 -17.32
C GLY A 74 51.54 38.54 -17.11
N VAL A 75 52.82 38.48 -16.76
CA VAL A 75 53.50 37.20 -16.45
C VAL A 75 52.92 36.57 -15.19
N ILE A 76 52.67 37.34 -14.14
CA ILE A 76 52.03 36.84 -12.92
C ILE A 76 50.62 36.34 -13.23
N ALA A 77 49.83 37.05 -14.02
CA ALA A 77 48.48 36.65 -14.41
C ALA A 77 48.49 35.35 -15.23
N VAL A 78 49.37 35.25 -16.24
CA VAL A 78 49.51 34.02 -17.04
C VAL A 78 49.98 32.85 -16.17
N THR A 79 50.96 33.07 -15.31
CA THR A 79 51.47 32.03 -14.40
C THR A 79 50.39 31.59 -13.40
N SER A 80 49.59 32.53 -12.89
CA SER A 80 48.47 32.25 -12.00
C SER A 80 47.38 31.45 -12.71
N VAL A 81 47.08 31.76 -13.98
CA VAL A 81 46.12 31.01 -14.81
C VAL A 81 46.63 29.59 -15.09
N VAL A 82 47.92 29.42 -15.38
CA VAL A 82 48.52 28.08 -15.62
C VAL A 82 48.53 27.25 -14.34
N ILE A 83 48.90 27.84 -13.20
CA ILE A 83 48.83 27.18 -11.88
C ILE A 83 47.38 26.80 -11.56
N PHE A 84 46.42 27.70 -11.79
CA PHE A 84 45.00 27.42 -11.59
C PHE A 84 44.48 26.29 -12.50
N LEU A 85 44.95 26.21 -13.75
CA LEU A 85 44.63 25.11 -14.67
C LEU A 85 45.25 23.77 -14.23
N MET A 86 46.47 23.77 -13.70
CA MET A 86 47.15 22.57 -13.19
C MET A 86 46.67 22.12 -11.81
N MET A 87 46.13 23.03 -10.99
CA MET A 87 45.49 22.74 -9.71
C MET A 87 44.03 22.30 -9.84
N ARG A 88 43.49 22.17 -11.06
CA ARG A 88 42.18 21.55 -11.25
C ARG A 88 42.22 20.13 -10.66
N PRO A 89 41.30 19.78 -9.75
CA PRO A 89 41.25 18.44 -9.19
C PRO A 89 41.09 17.44 -10.35
N LYS A 90 42.07 16.54 -10.52
CA LYS A 90 41.89 15.39 -11.40
C LYS A 90 40.70 14.61 -10.83
N THR A 91 39.64 14.47 -11.61
CA THR A 91 38.57 13.53 -11.28
C THR A 91 39.19 12.16 -11.07
N PRO A 92 38.90 11.45 -9.98
CA PRO A 92 39.40 10.09 -9.79
C PRO A 92 38.90 9.23 -10.96
N GLU A 93 39.83 8.71 -11.75
CA GLU A 93 39.56 7.83 -12.88
C GLU A 93 40.20 6.48 -12.59
N ALA A 94 39.41 5.42 -12.64
CA ALA A 94 39.88 4.04 -12.53
C ALA A 94 39.49 3.26 -13.77
N VAL A 95 40.37 2.35 -14.23
CA VAL A 95 40.08 1.44 -15.35
C VAL A 95 39.89 0.04 -14.78
N LEU A 96 38.70 -0.52 -14.98
CA LEU A 96 38.28 -1.81 -14.45
C LEU A 96 38.31 -2.86 -15.57
N SER A 97 39.15 -3.87 -15.49
CA SER A 97 39.13 -5.07 -16.34
C SER A 97 38.39 -6.22 -15.65
N GLU A 98 38.26 -7.37 -16.31
CA GLU A 98 37.69 -8.58 -15.71
C GLU A 98 38.35 -8.92 -14.36
N GLY A 99 37.54 -9.35 -13.39
CA GLY A 99 37.94 -9.51 -11.99
C GLY A 99 37.22 -8.56 -11.02
N THR A 100 37.72 -8.49 -9.78
CA THR A 100 37.15 -7.64 -8.72
C THR A 100 38.00 -6.40 -8.52
N GLN A 101 37.39 -5.22 -8.69
CA GLN A 101 38.08 -3.94 -8.55
C GLN A 101 37.30 -2.98 -7.65
N THR A 102 38.02 -2.12 -6.92
CA THR A 102 37.42 -1.15 -5.98
C THR A 102 37.72 0.28 -6.44
N VAL A 103 36.68 1.11 -6.52
CA VAL A 103 36.75 2.55 -6.79
C VAL A 103 35.97 3.26 -5.68
N GLU A 104 36.69 3.98 -4.80
CA GLU A 104 36.11 4.56 -3.58
C GLU A 104 35.36 3.50 -2.73
N ASN A 105 34.06 3.66 -2.52
CA ASN A 105 33.18 2.72 -1.80
C ASN A 105 32.46 1.73 -2.73
N LEU A 106 32.69 1.81 -4.04
CA LEU A 106 32.09 0.94 -5.05
C LEU A 106 33.04 -0.21 -5.40
N VAL A 107 32.55 -1.45 -5.36
CA VAL A 107 33.28 -2.63 -5.83
C VAL A 107 32.50 -3.22 -6.98
N ILE A 108 33.16 -3.39 -8.12
CA ILE A 108 32.57 -4.01 -9.31
C ILE A 108 33.32 -5.30 -9.57
N SER A 109 32.58 -6.38 -9.71
CA SER A 109 33.08 -7.71 -10.00
C SER A 109 32.50 -8.18 -11.32
N ILE A 110 33.35 -8.18 -12.35
CA ILE A 110 33.01 -8.68 -13.68
C ILE A 110 33.51 -10.12 -13.76
N PRO A 111 32.60 -11.11 -13.84
CA PRO A 111 33.02 -12.51 -13.91
C PRO A 111 33.69 -12.80 -15.25
N PHE A 112 34.65 -13.73 -15.25
CA PHE A 112 35.30 -14.21 -16.47
C PHE A 112 34.25 -14.77 -17.45
N GLY A 113 34.36 -14.39 -18.73
CA GLY A 113 33.43 -14.82 -19.76
C GLY A 113 32.06 -14.13 -19.71
N ALA A 114 31.90 -13.06 -18.92
CA ALA A 114 30.72 -12.19 -18.96
C ALA A 114 30.51 -11.55 -20.34
N PHE A 115 31.59 -11.35 -21.08
CA PHE A 115 31.59 -10.83 -22.44
C PHE A 115 32.35 -11.80 -23.37
N PRO A 116 32.07 -11.80 -24.68
CA PRO A 116 32.77 -12.65 -25.64
C PRO A 116 34.25 -12.27 -25.84
N TYR A 117 34.66 -11.09 -25.37
CA TYR A 117 36.03 -10.59 -25.35
C TYR A 117 36.30 -9.84 -24.05
N GLU A 118 37.57 -9.76 -23.63
CA GLU A 118 37.95 -9.03 -22.41
C GLU A 118 37.53 -7.56 -22.53
N LYS A 119 36.64 -7.15 -21.64
CA LYS A 119 36.05 -5.81 -21.65
C LYS A 119 36.43 -5.06 -20.40
N SER A 120 36.88 -3.82 -20.58
CA SER A 120 37.20 -2.93 -19.46
C SER A 120 36.27 -1.71 -19.40
N PHE A 121 36.12 -1.13 -18.21
CA PHE A 121 35.27 0.02 -17.94
C PHE A 121 36.07 1.11 -17.25
N LYS A 122 36.04 2.32 -17.80
CA LYS A 122 36.53 3.51 -17.12
C LYS A 122 35.44 4.03 -16.19
N VAL A 123 35.73 4.12 -14.90
CA VAL A 123 34.81 4.65 -13.88
C VAL A 123 35.28 6.02 -13.42
N ARG A 124 34.34 6.98 -13.41
CA ARG A 124 34.55 8.33 -12.89
C ARG A 124 33.32 8.84 -12.15
N VAL A 125 33.52 9.78 -11.23
CA VAL A 125 32.41 10.47 -10.56
C VAL A 125 31.84 11.55 -11.49
N VAL A 126 30.51 11.56 -11.68
CA VAL A 126 29.82 12.54 -12.51
C VAL A 126 29.80 13.91 -11.81
N PRO A 127 30.18 15.01 -12.50
CA PRO A 127 30.06 16.35 -11.94
C PRO A 127 28.62 16.69 -11.56
N GLN A 128 28.41 17.27 -10.37
CA GLN A 128 27.06 17.55 -9.83
C GLN A 128 26.16 18.36 -10.78
N GLY A 129 26.71 19.30 -11.55
CA GLY A 129 25.95 20.10 -12.51
C GLY A 129 25.29 19.29 -13.65
N ALA A 130 25.82 18.10 -13.98
CA ALA A 130 25.27 17.24 -15.03
C ALA A 130 24.10 16.36 -14.54
N VAL A 131 23.93 16.22 -13.22
CA VAL A 131 22.92 15.35 -12.58
C VAL A 131 22.03 16.11 -11.60
N GLN A 132 22.03 17.44 -11.67
CA GLN A 132 21.38 18.32 -10.70
C GLN A 132 19.85 18.10 -10.62
N GLY A 133 19.21 17.70 -11.72
CA GLY A 133 17.77 17.39 -11.76
C GLY A 133 17.37 16.15 -10.94
N VAL A 134 18.25 15.14 -10.88
CA VAL A 134 18.02 13.90 -10.12
C VAL A 134 18.51 14.02 -8.68
N LEU A 135 19.56 14.81 -8.42
CA LEU A 135 20.04 15.06 -7.06
C LEU A 135 19.06 15.89 -6.21
N SER A 136 18.20 16.70 -6.83
CA SER A 136 17.18 17.50 -6.13
C SER A 136 15.92 16.71 -5.79
N THR A 137 15.67 15.59 -6.47
CA THR A 137 14.45 14.78 -6.36
C THR A 137 14.69 13.39 -5.75
N GLY A 138 15.91 12.86 -5.88
CA GLY A 138 16.29 11.54 -5.38
C GLY A 138 17.07 11.58 -4.07
N ASN A 139 16.79 10.63 -3.19
CA ASN A 139 17.50 10.45 -1.92
C ASN A 139 18.84 9.70 -2.12
N PHE A 140 19.73 10.22 -2.95
CA PHE A 140 21.02 9.58 -3.22
C PHE A 140 21.93 9.62 -1.98
N ILE A 141 22.47 8.46 -1.61
CA ILE A 141 23.42 8.29 -0.50
C ILE A 141 24.86 8.03 -1.00
N SER A 142 25.04 7.97 -2.32
CA SER A 142 26.34 7.85 -2.98
C SER A 142 26.56 8.97 -4.00
N PRO A 143 27.82 9.24 -4.39
CA PRO A 143 28.09 9.90 -5.67
C PRO A 143 27.45 9.13 -6.84
N ILE A 144 27.19 9.83 -7.94
CA ILE A 144 26.81 9.19 -9.20
C ILE A 144 28.09 8.80 -9.93
N PHE A 145 28.23 7.52 -10.23
CA PHE A 145 29.34 6.95 -10.98
C PHE A 145 28.95 6.83 -12.45
N GLU A 146 29.85 7.23 -13.35
CA GLU A 146 29.75 6.96 -14.77
C GLU A 146 30.67 5.80 -15.14
N LEU A 147 30.10 4.79 -15.80
CA LEU A 147 30.76 3.57 -16.24
C LEU A 147 30.90 3.61 -17.76
N ILE A 148 32.10 3.88 -18.27
CA ILE A 148 32.35 4.02 -19.70
C ILE A 148 33.07 2.76 -20.22
N PRO A 149 32.42 1.93 -21.06
CA PRO A 149 33.07 0.74 -21.62
C PRO A 149 34.21 1.14 -22.58
N SER A 150 35.29 0.36 -22.61
CA SER A 150 36.50 0.63 -23.41
C SER A 150 36.26 0.62 -24.91
N ASP A 151 35.24 -0.12 -25.36
CA ASP A 151 34.79 -0.19 -26.76
C ASP A 151 33.66 0.79 -27.09
N GLY A 152 33.20 1.58 -26.11
CA GLY A 152 32.09 2.52 -26.26
C GLY A 152 30.69 1.90 -26.31
N ASN A 153 30.54 0.57 -26.26
CA ASN A 153 29.26 -0.11 -26.41
C ASN A 153 28.76 -0.69 -25.07
N TYR A 154 27.51 -0.43 -24.70
CA TYR A 154 26.92 -0.97 -23.47
C TYR A 154 26.28 -2.33 -23.75
N ASN A 155 27.10 -3.35 -23.94
CA ASN A 155 26.62 -4.69 -24.31
C ASN A 155 25.96 -5.40 -23.12
N MET A 156 25.04 -6.31 -23.42
CA MET A 156 24.54 -7.29 -22.45
C MET A 156 25.61 -8.34 -22.16
N ALA A 157 25.80 -8.65 -20.88
CA ALA A 157 26.67 -9.70 -20.38
C ALA A 157 25.92 -11.05 -20.40
N THR A 158 26.65 -12.13 -20.66
CA THR A 158 26.15 -13.52 -20.62
C THR A 158 26.03 -14.06 -19.18
N VAL A 159 26.76 -13.44 -18.25
CA VAL A 159 26.81 -13.76 -16.82
C VAL A 159 26.68 -12.42 -16.05
N PRO A 160 25.89 -12.36 -14.96
CA PRO A 160 25.62 -11.10 -14.29
C PRO A 160 26.88 -10.49 -13.67
N ILE A 161 27.02 -9.18 -13.81
CA ILE A 161 28.06 -8.37 -13.19
C ILE A 161 27.58 -7.95 -11.80
N LYS A 162 28.39 -8.22 -10.77
CA LYS A 162 28.05 -7.90 -9.39
C LYS A 162 28.65 -6.56 -8.99
N VAL A 163 27.84 -5.70 -8.39
CA VAL A 163 28.29 -4.40 -7.89
C VAL A 163 27.91 -4.26 -6.43
N ARG A 164 28.87 -3.88 -5.59
CA ARG A 164 28.69 -3.60 -4.17
C ARG A 164 29.00 -2.16 -3.88
N TYR A 165 28.21 -1.54 -3.01
CA TYR A 165 28.51 -0.23 -2.46
C TYR A 165 28.49 -0.28 -0.94
N TYR A 166 29.61 0.10 -0.31
CA TYR A 166 29.72 0.16 1.14
C TYR A 166 29.13 1.46 1.68
N PHE A 167 28.29 1.35 2.71
CA PHE A 167 27.61 2.50 3.31
C PHE A 167 27.67 2.47 4.85
N PRO A 168 27.57 3.64 5.52
CA PRO A 168 27.55 3.70 6.99
C PRO A 168 26.33 3.01 7.59
N SER A 169 26.51 2.26 8.68
CA SER A 169 25.42 1.51 9.35
C SER A 169 24.26 2.40 9.84
N SER A 170 24.49 3.70 10.03
CA SER A 170 23.46 4.67 10.41
C SER A 170 22.34 4.82 9.39
N LEU A 171 22.57 4.43 8.13
CA LEU A 171 21.57 4.52 7.06
C LEU A 171 20.63 3.32 7.00
N LEU A 172 20.94 2.23 7.71
CA LEU A 172 20.16 0.99 7.65
C LEU A 172 18.85 1.08 8.45
N GLY A 173 18.86 1.79 9.58
CA GLY A 173 17.77 1.82 10.56
C GLY A 173 17.59 0.49 11.32
N SER A 174 17.26 -0.59 10.62
CA SER A 174 17.07 -1.96 11.15
C SER A 174 17.61 -3.01 10.18
N ASN A 175 18.04 -4.17 10.69
CA ASN A 175 18.47 -5.31 9.86
C ASN A 175 17.34 -5.91 9.00
N ASP A 176 16.08 -5.63 9.33
CA ASP A 176 14.92 -6.01 8.52
C ASP A 176 14.52 -4.95 7.48
N SER A 177 15.20 -3.80 7.47
CA SER A 177 14.90 -2.73 6.52
C SER A 177 15.42 -3.07 5.12
N ASN A 178 14.63 -2.71 4.10
CA ASN A 178 15.01 -2.75 2.69
C ASN A 178 15.28 -1.35 2.11
N ALA A 179 15.63 -0.37 2.97
CA ALA A 179 15.71 1.05 2.65
C ALA A 179 16.80 1.47 1.65
N ILE A 180 17.67 0.56 1.19
CA ILE A 180 18.81 0.91 0.33
C ILE A 180 18.77 0.08 -0.95
N ALA A 181 18.93 0.74 -2.09
CA ALA A 181 18.92 0.11 -3.40
C ALA A 181 19.87 0.80 -4.38
N PHE A 182 20.35 0.06 -5.38
CA PHE A 182 20.98 0.69 -6.54
C PHE A 182 19.95 1.36 -7.44
N ALA A 183 20.36 2.45 -8.09
CA ALA A 183 19.56 3.17 -9.07
C ALA A 183 20.38 3.44 -10.35
N GLY A 184 19.78 3.16 -11.50
CA GLY A 184 20.30 3.54 -12.81
C GLY A 184 19.64 4.83 -13.28
N LEU A 185 20.42 5.76 -13.83
CA LEU A 185 19.89 7.03 -14.35
C LEU A 185 19.67 6.94 -15.87
N SER A 186 18.68 7.68 -16.36
CA SER A 186 18.44 7.91 -17.78
C SER A 186 19.64 8.62 -18.42
N SER A 187 19.79 8.48 -19.74
CA SER A 187 20.90 9.08 -20.50
C SER A 187 20.95 10.60 -20.45
N ASP A 188 19.82 11.25 -20.15
CA ASP A 188 19.67 12.70 -19.96
C ASP A 188 19.79 13.15 -18.49
N GLY A 189 19.89 12.21 -17.54
CA GLY A 189 20.09 12.48 -16.12
C GLY A 189 18.92 13.14 -15.41
N GLN A 190 17.72 13.04 -15.98
CA GLN A 190 16.51 13.63 -15.41
C GLN A 190 15.69 12.64 -14.57
N VAL A 191 15.80 11.34 -14.85
CA VAL A 191 15.03 10.29 -14.17
C VAL A 191 15.98 9.19 -13.68
N TYR A 192 15.64 8.58 -12.55
CA TYR A 192 16.30 7.36 -12.08
C TYR A 192 15.29 6.24 -11.88
N ASN A 193 15.73 5.00 -12.11
CA ASN A 193 14.97 3.80 -11.84
C ASN A 193 15.71 2.96 -10.80
N ILE A 194 14.99 2.48 -9.79
CA ILE A 194 15.52 1.52 -8.82
C ILE A 194 15.79 0.22 -9.56
N ILE A 195 16.97 -0.36 -9.33
CA ILE A 195 17.34 -1.62 -9.95
C ILE A 195 16.83 -2.77 -9.06
N PRO A 196 15.95 -3.63 -9.59
CA PRO A 196 15.36 -4.74 -8.84
C PRO A 196 16.41 -5.73 -8.35
N GLY A 197 16.12 -6.41 -7.24
CA GLY A 197 16.97 -7.48 -6.72
C GLY A 197 18.20 -7.04 -5.94
N SER A 198 18.33 -5.74 -5.62
CA SER A 198 19.35 -5.23 -4.69
C SER A 198 19.28 -5.98 -3.34
N SER A 199 20.42 -6.28 -2.73
CA SER A 199 20.51 -7.06 -1.49
C SER A 199 21.47 -6.42 -0.50
N ILE A 200 21.07 -6.31 0.76
CA ILE A 200 21.92 -5.76 1.81
C ILE A 200 22.62 -6.91 2.55
N ASP A 201 23.93 -6.82 2.72
CA ASP A 201 24.72 -7.78 3.51
C ASP A 201 25.87 -7.04 4.23
N LYS A 202 26.69 -7.77 4.99
CA LYS A 202 27.78 -7.25 5.80
C LYS A 202 28.98 -8.18 5.75
N ASP A 203 30.15 -7.60 5.56
CA ASP A 203 31.44 -8.27 5.68
C ASP A 203 32.39 -7.51 6.63
N SER A 204 33.69 -7.84 6.59
CA SER A 204 34.72 -7.19 7.42
C SER A 204 34.91 -5.70 7.14
N ARG A 205 34.53 -5.19 5.97
CA ARG A 205 34.63 -3.77 5.59
C ARG A 205 33.40 -2.97 6.04
N GLY A 206 32.29 -3.64 6.36
CA GLY A 206 31.06 -3.02 6.85
C GLY A 206 29.82 -3.51 6.11
N TYR A 207 28.73 -2.75 6.24
CA TYR A 207 27.51 -2.99 5.49
C TYR A 207 27.68 -2.58 4.03
N TYR A 208 27.11 -3.35 3.12
CA TYR A 208 27.06 -3.05 1.71
C TYR A 208 25.70 -3.41 1.10
N VAL A 209 25.36 -2.72 0.02
CA VAL A 209 24.28 -3.12 -0.88
C VAL A 209 24.93 -3.74 -2.11
N GLU A 210 24.46 -4.91 -2.54
CA GLU A 210 24.90 -5.64 -3.72
C GLU A 210 23.75 -5.76 -4.72
N ALA A 211 24.01 -5.53 -6.01
CA ALA A 211 23.09 -5.87 -7.08
C ALA A 211 23.82 -6.57 -8.24
N SER A 212 23.05 -7.34 -8.99
CA SER A 212 23.50 -8.05 -10.18
C SER A 212 22.87 -7.42 -11.43
N PHE A 213 23.69 -7.14 -12.44
CA PHE A 213 23.24 -6.51 -13.69
C PHE A 213 23.74 -7.29 -14.90
N PHE A 214 22.88 -7.44 -15.91
CA PHE A 214 23.28 -7.95 -17.23
C PHE A 214 23.67 -6.83 -18.19
N VAL A 215 23.12 -5.63 -18.01
CA VAL A 215 23.53 -4.43 -18.74
C VAL A 215 23.95 -3.38 -17.72
N ILE A 216 25.20 -2.94 -17.77
CA ILE A 216 25.66 -1.89 -16.87
C ILE A 216 25.01 -0.57 -17.28
N PRO A 217 24.30 0.14 -16.37
CA PRO A 217 23.80 1.47 -16.68
C PRO A 217 24.97 2.45 -16.84
N LYS A 218 24.85 3.37 -17.78
CA LYS A 218 25.84 4.43 -17.99
C LYS A 218 26.14 5.20 -16.71
N TRP A 219 25.09 5.57 -15.98
CA TRP A 219 25.16 6.29 -14.71
C TRP A 219 24.51 5.46 -13.60
N LEU A 220 25.26 5.23 -12.52
CA LEU A 220 24.89 4.38 -11.41
C LEU A 220 25.02 5.16 -10.09
N GLY A 221 24.01 5.07 -9.24
CA GLY A 221 24.04 5.60 -7.88
C GLY A 221 23.35 4.67 -6.89
N VAL A 222 23.37 5.03 -5.62
CA VAL A 222 22.68 4.34 -4.53
C VAL A 222 21.70 5.30 -3.89
N VAL A 223 20.47 4.85 -3.71
CA VAL A 223 19.37 5.65 -3.16
C VAL A 223 18.85 5.06 -1.87
N SER A 224 18.38 5.93 -0.98
CA SER A 224 17.54 5.56 0.14
C SER A 224 16.08 5.54 -0.31
N VAL A 225 15.48 4.36 -0.40
CA VAL A 225 14.04 4.20 -0.62
C VAL A 225 13.30 4.39 0.71
N PRO A 226 12.03 4.85 0.73
CA PRO A 226 11.26 5.02 1.97
C PRO A 226 11.27 3.71 2.77
N GLY A 227 12.03 3.71 3.87
CA GLY A 227 12.34 2.49 4.61
C GLY A 227 11.11 1.90 5.28
N GLN A 228 10.60 0.79 4.76
CA GLN A 228 9.68 -0.08 5.48
C GLN A 228 10.44 -1.31 5.98
N VAL A 229 9.95 -1.93 7.06
CA VAL A 229 10.38 -3.29 7.43
C VAL A 229 9.96 -4.21 6.29
N LEU A 230 10.89 -5.02 5.78
CA LEU A 230 10.60 -5.94 4.68
C LEU A 230 9.52 -6.96 5.13
N LYS A 231 8.30 -6.80 4.60
CA LYS A 231 7.20 -7.76 4.81
C LYS A 231 7.42 -8.96 3.88
N THR A 232 7.39 -10.17 4.44
CA THR A 232 7.47 -11.43 3.69
C THR A 232 6.54 -12.47 4.29
N GLY A 233 6.19 -13.50 3.51
CA GLY A 233 5.27 -14.56 3.95
C GLY A 233 3.84 -14.33 3.45
N ILE A 234 2.88 -15.06 4.02
CA ILE A 234 1.47 -14.92 3.66
C ILE A 234 0.90 -13.69 4.39
N LEU A 235 0.46 -12.70 3.61
CA LEU A 235 -0.15 -11.47 4.12
C LEU A 235 -1.62 -11.42 3.76
N GLU A 236 -2.47 -11.16 4.74
CA GLU A 236 -3.88 -10.88 4.52
C GLU A 236 -4.04 -9.46 3.96
N VAL A 237 -4.55 -9.34 2.73
CA VAL A 237 -4.75 -8.03 2.08
C VAL A 237 -6.23 -7.61 2.08
N TYR A 238 -7.15 -8.58 2.14
CA TYR A 238 -8.58 -8.34 2.25
C TYR A 238 -9.24 -9.46 3.04
N ARG A 239 -9.89 -9.12 4.15
CA ARG A 239 -10.61 -10.08 4.99
C ARG A 239 -12.10 -10.05 4.67
N LYS A 240 -12.65 -11.22 4.36
CA LYS A 240 -14.08 -11.50 4.21
C LYS A 240 -14.41 -12.78 4.96
N VAL A 241 -15.33 -12.69 5.92
CA VAL A 241 -15.84 -13.87 6.62
C VAL A 241 -16.84 -14.54 5.67
N SER A 242 -16.46 -15.70 5.14
CA SER A 242 -17.31 -16.52 4.29
C SER A 242 -16.94 -17.99 4.42
N ALA A 243 -17.84 -18.87 4.00
CA ALA A 243 -17.58 -20.31 3.92
C ALA A 243 -16.76 -20.70 2.68
N TYR A 244 -16.41 -19.73 1.82
CA TYR A 244 -15.59 -19.99 0.64
C TYR A 244 -14.12 -20.13 1.02
N PRO A 245 -13.36 -21.00 0.31
CA PRO A 245 -11.91 -21.09 0.48
C PRO A 245 -11.26 -19.73 0.22
N SER A 246 -10.28 -19.37 1.05
CA SER A 246 -9.51 -18.15 0.88
C SER A 246 -8.70 -18.20 -0.41
N LEU A 247 -8.52 -17.05 -1.07
CA LEU A 247 -7.68 -16.97 -2.27
C LEU A 247 -6.26 -16.59 -1.86
N LEU A 248 -5.28 -17.46 -2.14
CA LEU A 248 -3.87 -17.14 -1.98
C LEU A 248 -3.25 -16.80 -3.34
N ILE A 249 -2.71 -15.60 -3.45
CA ILE A 249 -2.03 -15.10 -4.65
C ILE A 249 -0.53 -15.28 -4.46
N VAL A 250 0.11 -16.02 -5.37
CA VAL A 250 1.57 -16.15 -5.40
C VAL A 250 2.10 -15.56 -6.71
N PRO A 251 2.53 -14.28 -6.70
CA PRO A 251 2.90 -13.56 -7.91
C PRO A 251 4.25 -13.98 -8.49
N GLY A 252 4.50 -13.62 -9.75
CA GLY A 252 5.80 -13.70 -10.40
C GLY A 252 6.43 -12.31 -10.59
N SER A 253 7.16 -12.11 -11.68
CA SER A 253 7.85 -10.86 -12.01
C SER A 253 6.93 -9.72 -12.45
N ASP A 254 5.69 -10.01 -12.87
CA ASP A 254 4.69 -8.98 -13.20
C ASP A 254 4.13 -8.32 -11.93
N ALA A 255 4.48 -7.05 -11.73
CA ALA A 255 4.04 -6.27 -10.58
C ALA A 255 2.51 -6.12 -10.51
N ASN A 256 1.82 -6.11 -11.67
CA ASN A 256 0.38 -5.91 -11.74
C ASN A 256 -0.41 -7.16 -11.32
N PHE A 257 0.19 -8.35 -11.42
CA PHE A 257 -0.52 -9.60 -11.14
C PHE A 257 -0.99 -9.69 -9.69
N SER A 258 -0.23 -9.19 -8.72
CA SER A 258 -0.67 -9.14 -7.31
C SER A 258 -1.89 -8.21 -7.09
N GLY A 259 -2.09 -7.25 -7.99
CA GLY A 259 -3.18 -6.28 -7.96
C GLY A 259 -3.11 -5.28 -6.81
N TYR A 260 -2.02 -5.21 -6.04
CA TYR A 260 -1.96 -4.40 -4.83
C TYR A 260 -1.13 -3.11 -5.02
N TYR A 261 -1.75 -1.95 -4.82
CA TYR A 261 -1.06 -0.67 -4.70
C TYR A 261 -1.19 -0.13 -3.27
N GLU A 262 -0.09 -0.09 -2.52
CA GLU A 262 -0.01 0.61 -1.24
C GLU A 262 -0.06 2.13 -1.52
N SER A 263 -1.25 2.75 -1.42
CA SER A 263 -1.40 4.20 -1.43
C SER A 263 -1.78 4.68 -0.04
N ALA A 264 -1.05 5.69 0.48
CA ALA A 264 -1.37 6.31 1.77
C ALA A 264 -2.74 7.03 1.80
N LYS A 265 -3.46 7.10 0.67
CA LYS A 265 -4.72 7.85 0.52
C LYS A 265 -5.92 7.01 0.04
N VAL A 266 -5.73 5.75 -0.37
CA VAL A 266 -6.80 4.90 -0.92
C VAL A 266 -6.61 3.47 -0.39
N SER A 267 -7.68 2.84 0.12
CA SER A 267 -7.66 1.42 0.44
C SER A 267 -7.27 0.63 -0.80
N PRO A 268 -6.23 -0.21 -0.76
CA PRO A 268 -5.77 -0.96 -1.93
C PRO A 268 -6.92 -1.83 -2.47
N LEU A 269 -7.27 -1.66 -3.75
CA LEU A 269 -8.23 -2.50 -4.45
C LEU A 269 -7.48 -3.51 -5.31
N SER A 270 -7.57 -4.80 -4.97
CA SER A 270 -6.99 -5.86 -5.78
C SER A 270 -7.89 -6.19 -6.99
N LEU A 271 -7.30 -6.40 -8.17
CA LEU A 271 -8.00 -7.02 -9.32
C LEU A 271 -8.80 -8.26 -8.86
N TRP A 272 -8.15 -9.09 -8.05
CA TRP A 272 -8.72 -10.34 -7.57
C TRP A 272 -9.80 -10.16 -6.52
N GLN A 273 -9.80 -9.05 -5.77
CA GLN A 273 -10.89 -8.67 -4.88
C GLN A 273 -12.17 -8.37 -5.68
N GLY A 274 -12.04 -7.69 -6.84
CA GLY A 274 -13.16 -7.47 -7.76
C GLY A 274 -13.67 -8.76 -8.40
N VAL A 275 -12.76 -9.71 -8.70
CA VAL A 275 -13.12 -11.00 -9.29
C VAL A 275 -13.78 -11.94 -8.28
N PHE A 276 -13.28 -11.98 -7.04
CA PHE A 276 -13.72 -12.87 -5.96
C PHE A 276 -14.12 -12.11 -4.69
N PRO A 277 -15.21 -11.31 -4.73
CA PRO A 277 -15.61 -10.46 -3.60
C PRO A 277 -16.02 -11.23 -2.34
N GLU A 278 -16.43 -12.50 -2.51
CA GLU A 278 -16.86 -13.38 -1.42
C GLU A 278 -15.71 -14.12 -0.73
N ARG A 279 -14.45 -13.90 -1.12
CA ARG A 279 -13.29 -14.60 -0.54
C ARG A 279 -12.38 -13.65 0.21
N SER A 280 -11.79 -14.14 1.30
CA SER A 280 -10.61 -13.49 1.86
C SER A 280 -9.45 -13.63 0.87
N ILE A 281 -8.67 -12.56 0.70
CA ILE A 281 -7.54 -12.53 -0.23
C ILE A 281 -6.24 -12.41 0.58
N TYR A 282 -5.32 -13.32 0.28
CA TYR A 282 -3.98 -13.38 0.82
C TYR A 282 -2.96 -13.28 -0.30
N VAL A 283 -1.79 -12.69 -0.02
CA VAL A 283 -0.68 -12.61 -0.97
C VAL A 283 0.57 -13.17 -0.31
N TYR A 284 1.25 -14.10 -0.98
CA TYR A 284 2.58 -14.52 -0.57
C TYR A 284 3.61 -13.50 -1.05
N GLN A 285 4.13 -12.69 -0.13
CA GLN A 285 5.10 -11.64 -0.46
C GLN A 285 6.54 -12.14 -0.28
N TYR A 286 7.35 -11.97 -1.33
CA TYR A 286 8.78 -12.25 -1.33
C TYR A 286 9.53 -11.23 -2.21
N PRO A 287 10.78 -10.88 -1.88
CA PRO A 287 11.53 -9.80 -2.55
C PRO A 287 12.15 -10.24 -3.88
N LEU A 288 11.30 -10.47 -4.88
CA LEU A 288 11.72 -10.69 -6.27
C LEU A 288 12.18 -9.35 -6.90
N ASN A 289 11.28 -8.38 -6.95
CA ASN A 289 11.51 -7.06 -7.57
C ASN A 289 11.94 -5.97 -6.56
N SER A 290 11.84 -6.22 -5.25
CA SER A 290 12.21 -5.26 -4.20
C SER A 290 13.61 -5.53 -3.63
N SER A 291 14.15 -4.54 -2.91
CA SER A 291 15.40 -4.72 -2.18
C SER A 291 15.24 -5.76 -1.06
N LYS A 292 16.23 -6.65 -0.92
CA LYS A 292 16.33 -7.65 0.15
C LYS A 292 16.99 -7.02 1.38
N SER A 293 16.39 -7.23 2.54
CA SER A 293 16.95 -6.80 3.83
C SER A 293 18.20 -7.60 4.19
N TYR A 294 18.94 -7.15 5.21
CA TYR A 294 20.09 -7.88 5.73
C TYR A 294 19.70 -9.29 6.18
N ASN A 295 18.70 -9.40 7.05
CA ASN A 295 18.28 -10.69 7.60
C ASN A 295 17.80 -11.67 6.52
N TYR A 296 17.03 -11.20 5.54
CA TYR A 296 16.60 -12.03 4.41
C TYR A 296 17.81 -12.51 3.59
N SER A 297 18.72 -11.59 3.25
CA SER A 297 19.89 -11.90 2.43
C SER A 297 20.80 -12.93 3.12
N ARG A 298 21.00 -12.81 4.44
CA ARG A 298 21.72 -13.81 5.23
C ARG A 298 21.02 -15.16 5.26
N ALA A 299 19.70 -15.18 5.43
CA ALA A 299 18.93 -16.43 5.45
C ALA A 299 19.02 -17.17 4.11
N LEU A 300 18.81 -16.47 3.00
CA LEU A 300 18.94 -17.03 1.65
C LEU A 300 20.36 -17.55 1.40
N LYS A 301 21.39 -16.77 1.73
CA LYS A 301 22.78 -17.18 1.55
C LYS A 301 23.14 -18.42 2.37
N THR A 302 22.73 -18.44 3.64
CA THR A 302 22.94 -19.60 4.52
C THR A 302 22.25 -20.84 3.97
N PHE A 303 21.02 -20.69 3.45
CA PHE A 303 20.31 -21.77 2.79
C PHE A 303 21.07 -22.28 1.55
N GLN A 304 21.54 -21.37 0.69
CA GLN A 304 22.29 -21.71 -0.52
C GLN A 304 23.62 -22.41 -0.21
N GLU A 305 24.31 -22.00 0.86
CA GLU A 305 25.56 -22.64 1.31
C GLU A 305 25.33 -24.04 1.90
N ALA A 306 24.17 -24.26 2.52
CA ALA A 306 23.83 -25.52 3.19
C ALA A 306 23.19 -26.58 2.27
N ASN A 307 22.67 -26.18 1.09
CA ASN A 307 21.92 -27.06 0.21
C ASN A 307 22.71 -27.44 -1.06
N PRO A 308 22.65 -28.71 -1.50
CA PRO A 308 23.36 -29.15 -2.70
C PRO A 308 22.82 -28.50 -3.98
N LEU A 309 21.58 -28.03 -3.96
CA LEU A 309 20.98 -27.24 -5.03
C LEU A 309 20.66 -25.84 -4.48
N PRO A 310 21.52 -24.83 -4.70
CA PRO A 310 21.42 -23.50 -4.08
C PRO A 310 20.36 -22.63 -4.75
N SER A 311 19.09 -22.98 -4.55
CA SER A 311 17.95 -22.43 -5.29
C SER A 311 17.13 -21.41 -4.49
N PRO A 312 17.01 -20.15 -4.96
CA PRO A 312 16.04 -19.19 -4.43
C PRO A 312 14.58 -19.64 -4.50
N ILE A 313 14.16 -20.36 -5.54
CA ILE A 313 12.80 -20.92 -5.61
C ILE A 313 12.58 -21.97 -4.52
N ILE A 314 13.55 -22.86 -4.28
CA ILE A 314 13.43 -23.86 -3.20
C ILE A 314 13.38 -23.15 -1.83
N PHE A 315 14.24 -22.16 -1.61
CA PHE A 315 14.22 -21.38 -0.37
C PHE A 315 12.82 -20.78 -0.10
N GLU A 316 12.21 -20.15 -1.11
CA GLU A 316 10.87 -19.59 -0.97
C GLU A 316 9.77 -20.66 -0.89
N ALA A 317 9.94 -21.82 -1.52
CA ALA A 317 9.00 -22.94 -1.40
C ALA A 317 8.96 -23.52 0.02
N GLU A 318 10.12 -23.70 0.66
CA GLU A 318 10.23 -24.15 2.06
C GLU A 318 9.60 -23.13 3.02
N ARG A 319 9.77 -21.82 2.76
CA ARG A 319 9.14 -20.77 3.55
C ARG A 319 7.63 -20.72 3.36
N LEU A 320 7.15 -20.83 2.11
CA LEU A 320 5.72 -20.95 1.82
C LEU A 320 5.12 -22.18 2.52
N ALA A 321 5.84 -23.31 2.55
CA ALA A 321 5.39 -24.51 3.25
C ALA A 321 5.23 -24.27 4.76
N GLN A 322 6.18 -23.57 5.39
CA GLN A 322 6.09 -23.19 6.81
C GLN A 322 4.89 -22.28 7.07
N GLU A 323 4.62 -21.32 6.18
CA GLU A 323 3.47 -20.43 6.32
C GLU A 323 2.15 -21.20 6.14
N LEU A 324 2.00 -22.01 5.10
CA LEU A 324 0.78 -22.82 4.89
C LEU A 324 0.49 -23.75 6.06
N LYS A 325 1.52 -24.31 6.71
CA LYS A 325 1.37 -25.11 7.94
C LYS A 325 0.89 -24.28 9.14
N ARG A 326 1.28 -23.01 9.25
CA ARG A 326 0.76 -22.10 10.29
C ARG A 326 -0.70 -21.75 10.08
N PHE A 327 -1.17 -21.77 8.83
CA PHE A 327 -2.56 -21.54 8.45
C PHE A 327 -3.36 -22.84 8.30
N GLU A 328 -3.09 -23.87 9.11
CA GLU A 328 -3.75 -25.19 9.00
C GLU A 328 -5.30 -25.13 9.07
N ASN A 329 -5.85 -24.11 9.75
CA ASN A 329 -7.29 -23.90 9.89
C ASN A 329 -7.93 -23.07 8.76
N VAL A 330 -7.17 -22.70 7.74
CA VAL A 330 -7.65 -21.90 6.60
C VAL A 330 -7.48 -22.69 5.32
N GLU A 331 -8.58 -23.03 4.65
CA GLU A 331 -8.53 -23.66 3.32
C GLU A 331 -8.25 -22.62 2.23
N PHE A 332 -7.32 -22.93 1.34
CA PHE A 332 -6.89 -22.07 0.25
C PHE A 332 -7.19 -22.65 -1.14
N ASP A 333 -7.65 -21.79 -2.03
CA ASP A 333 -7.44 -21.92 -3.47
C ASP A 333 -6.30 -20.97 -3.87
N ILE A 334 -5.34 -21.46 -4.65
CA ILE A 334 -4.15 -20.71 -5.03
C ILE A 334 -4.26 -20.26 -6.49
N ILE A 335 -4.00 -18.98 -6.74
CA ILE A 335 -3.70 -18.46 -8.08
C ILE A 335 -2.26 -18.03 -8.12
N THR A 336 -1.54 -18.44 -9.16
CA THR A 336 -0.10 -18.21 -9.20
C THR A 336 0.39 -17.90 -10.60
N HIS A 337 1.41 -17.06 -10.68
CA HIS A 337 1.95 -16.56 -11.94
C HIS A 337 3.44 -16.83 -12.04
N GLU A 338 3.87 -17.30 -13.21
CA GLU A 338 5.28 -17.41 -13.59
C GLU A 338 6.15 -18.08 -12.51
N ILE A 339 7.17 -17.40 -11.95
CA ILE A 339 8.09 -17.95 -10.94
C ILE A 339 7.33 -18.37 -9.67
N GLY A 340 6.28 -17.63 -9.31
CA GLY A 340 5.40 -17.98 -8.20
C GLY A 340 4.83 -19.40 -8.35
N GLY A 341 4.54 -19.82 -9.59
CA GLY A 341 3.98 -21.14 -9.85
C GLY A 341 4.98 -22.26 -9.63
N LEU A 342 6.25 -22.00 -9.91
CA LEU A 342 7.34 -22.93 -9.61
C LEU A 342 7.55 -23.08 -8.10
N ILE A 343 7.42 -21.97 -7.34
CA ILE A 343 7.46 -21.97 -5.87
C ILE A 343 6.32 -22.84 -5.30
N VAL A 344 5.07 -22.57 -5.71
CA VAL A 344 3.88 -23.30 -5.24
C VAL A 344 3.98 -24.78 -5.57
N TYR A 345 4.34 -25.11 -6.81
CA TYR A 345 4.43 -26.49 -7.25
C TYR A 345 5.49 -27.26 -6.45
N TYR A 346 6.69 -26.69 -6.27
CA TYR A 346 7.74 -27.32 -5.48
C TYR A 346 7.30 -27.54 -4.03
N CYS A 347 6.71 -26.51 -3.41
CA CYS A 347 6.20 -26.55 -2.04
C CYS A 347 5.21 -27.71 -1.84
N LEU A 348 4.14 -27.76 -2.64
CA LEU A 348 3.08 -28.75 -2.44
C LEU A 348 3.51 -30.18 -2.77
N ALA A 349 4.44 -30.35 -3.73
CA ALA A 349 4.96 -31.65 -4.12
C ALA A 349 5.95 -32.23 -3.09
N THR A 350 6.70 -31.37 -2.39
CA THR A 350 7.68 -31.80 -1.36
C THR A 350 7.10 -31.86 0.05
N HIS A 351 5.98 -31.17 0.30
CA HIS A 351 5.27 -31.17 1.58
C HIS A 351 3.85 -31.76 1.45
N PRO A 352 3.71 -33.09 1.27
CA PRO A 352 2.43 -33.76 1.15
C PRO A 352 1.52 -33.63 2.40
N GLU A 353 2.10 -33.27 3.55
CA GLU A 353 1.41 -33.01 4.81
C GLU A 353 0.55 -31.74 4.79
N ILE A 354 0.75 -30.82 3.84
CA ILE A 354 -0.08 -29.62 3.68
C ILE A 354 -1.42 -30.03 3.06
N LYS A 355 -2.50 -29.99 3.85
CA LYS A 355 -3.86 -30.43 3.47
C LYS A 355 -4.88 -29.30 3.31
N ASN A 356 -4.50 -28.08 3.61
CA ASN A 356 -5.35 -26.90 3.54
C ASN A 356 -5.32 -26.19 2.17
N VAL A 357 -4.97 -26.91 1.10
CA VAL A 357 -4.96 -26.38 -0.29
C VAL A 357 -5.83 -27.28 -1.16
N ARG A 358 -6.87 -26.70 -1.76
CA ARG A 358 -7.86 -27.43 -2.56
C ARG A 358 -7.54 -27.37 -4.05
N LYS A 359 -7.37 -26.16 -4.61
CA LYS A 359 -7.11 -25.94 -6.03
C LYS A 359 -5.92 -25.03 -6.29
N VAL A 360 -5.23 -25.25 -7.42
CA VAL A 360 -4.14 -24.36 -7.89
C VAL A 360 -4.30 -24.04 -9.39
N ALA A 361 -4.39 -22.75 -9.70
CA ALA A 361 -4.34 -22.23 -11.06
C ALA A 361 -2.93 -21.72 -11.39
N TYR A 362 -2.22 -22.44 -12.27
CA TYR A 362 -0.89 -22.08 -12.76
C TYR A 362 -1.00 -21.21 -14.01
N ILE A 363 -0.69 -19.92 -13.90
CA ILE A 363 -0.86 -18.92 -14.96
C ILE A 363 0.51 -18.56 -15.53
N SER A 364 0.76 -18.87 -16.81
CA SER A 364 2.03 -18.62 -17.51
C SER A 364 3.26 -19.10 -16.74
N VAL A 365 3.23 -20.35 -16.26
CA VAL A 365 4.30 -20.93 -15.44
C VAL A 365 5.28 -21.71 -16.33
N PRO A 366 6.57 -21.36 -16.37
CA PRO A 366 7.55 -22.00 -17.25
C PRO A 366 8.12 -23.30 -16.65
N PHE A 367 7.32 -24.38 -16.59
CA PHE A 367 7.74 -25.69 -16.06
C PHE A 367 8.93 -26.32 -16.79
N TYR A 368 9.18 -25.92 -18.05
CA TYR A 368 10.34 -26.33 -18.83
C TYR A 368 11.32 -25.18 -19.12
N GLY A 369 11.12 -24.05 -18.46
CA GLY A 369 11.93 -22.84 -18.62
C GLY A 369 11.51 -21.99 -19.81
N THR A 370 12.25 -20.89 -20.00
CA THR A 370 12.02 -19.90 -21.05
C THR A 370 13.33 -19.39 -21.63
N ASN A 371 13.40 -19.26 -22.95
CA ASN A 371 14.55 -18.67 -23.63
C ASN A 371 14.64 -17.16 -23.42
N ILE A 372 13.55 -16.50 -23.03
CA ILE A 372 13.48 -15.06 -22.76
C ILE A 372 14.36 -14.69 -21.55
N ALA A 373 14.52 -15.62 -20.61
CA ALA A 373 15.41 -15.46 -19.46
C ALA A 373 16.89 -15.69 -19.79
N ASP A 374 17.25 -16.16 -21.01
CA ASP A 374 18.62 -16.53 -21.34
C ASP A 374 19.43 -15.33 -21.87
N PRO A 375 20.33 -14.73 -21.06
CA PRO A 375 21.15 -13.62 -21.50
C PRO A 375 22.08 -14.00 -22.67
N ARG A 376 22.46 -15.28 -22.80
CA ARG A 376 23.34 -15.75 -23.88
C ARG A 376 22.65 -15.62 -25.23
N LEU A 377 21.37 -15.99 -25.31
CA LEU A 377 20.57 -15.79 -26.50
C LEU A 377 20.34 -14.28 -26.74
N ALA A 378 20.05 -13.53 -25.68
CA ALA A 378 19.75 -12.10 -25.80
C ALA A 378 20.94 -11.29 -26.35
N THR A 379 22.19 -11.68 -26.03
CA THR A 379 23.38 -10.99 -26.57
C THR A 379 23.44 -10.94 -28.09
N THR A 380 22.89 -11.95 -28.79
CA THR A 380 22.90 -12.03 -30.26
C THR A 380 22.06 -10.93 -30.91
N VAL A 381 20.96 -10.55 -30.26
CA VAL A 381 20.06 -9.48 -30.71
C VAL A 381 20.52 -8.13 -30.14
N TYR A 382 20.94 -8.11 -28.88
CA TYR A 382 21.24 -6.89 -28.14
C TYR A 382 22.54 -6.18 -28.60
N ALA A 383 23.55 -6.93 -29.03
CA ALA A 383 24.82 -6.34 -29.47
C ALA A 383 24.74 -5.63 -30.85
N SER A 384 23.65 -5.83 -31.58
CA SER A 384 23.47 -5.33 -32.95
C SER A 384 22.73 -3.99 -32.98
N LYS A 385 23.16 -3.07 -33.85
CA LYS A 385 22.34 -1.87 -34.14
C LYS A 385 20.99 -2.31 -34.74
N PRO A 386 19.85 -1.68 -34.38
CA PRO A 386 18.54 -2.08 -34.88
C PRO A 386 18.46 -2.22 -36.40
N SER A 387 19.05 -1.29 -37.16
CA SER A 387 19.12 -1.35 -38.62
C SER A 387 19.90 -2.54 -39.19
N ALA A 388 21.00 -2.95 -38.54
CA ALA A 388 21.80 -4.11 -38.96
C ALA A 388 21.10 -5.43 -38.57
N ALA A 389 20.52 -5.49 -37.37
CA ALA A 389 19.74 -6.64 -36.91
C ALA A 389 18.45 -6.81 -37.72
N SER A 390 17.84 -5.72 -38.18
CA SER A 390 16.67 -5.74 -39.06
C SER A 390 16.94 -6.53 -40.35
N LEU A 391 18.07 -6.25 -41.01
CA LEU A 391 18.52 -6.97 -42.20
C LEU A 391 18.90 -8.42 -41.87
N LEU A 392 19.64 -8.64 -40.78
CA LEU A 392 20.15 -9.96 -40.40
C LEU A 392 19.00 -10.93 -40.06
N TYR A 393 18.03 -10.47 -39.28
CA TYR A 393 16.95 -11.31 -38.76
C TYR A 393 15.68 -11.26 -39.60
N ASN A 394 15.61 -10.41 -40.63
CA ASN A 394 14.40 -10.18 -41.43
C ASN A 394 13.22 -9.68 -40.57
N LEU A 395 13.46 -8.63 -39.77
CA LEU A 395 12.47 -8.00 -38.89
C LEU A 395 12.49 -6.48 -39.05
N PRO A 396 11.35 -5.78 -38.93
CA PRO A 396 11.32 -4.32 -38.90
C PRO A 396 12.19 -3.74 -37.77
N GLU A 397 12.86 -2.61 -38.03
CA GLU A 397 13.75 -1.96 -37.05
C GLU A 397 13.05 -1.64 -35.72
N GLY A 398 11.80 -1.18 -35.78
CA GLY A 398 10.99 -0.91 -34.58
C GLY A 398 10.72 -2.16 -33.74
N ILE A 399 10.51 -3.32 -34.38
CA ILE A 399 10.33 -4.61 -33.69
C ILE A 399 11.63 -5.05 -33.02
N VAL A 400 12.78 -4.86 -33.69
CA VAL A 400 14.10 -5.17 -33.12
C VAL A 400 14.37 -4.31 -31.89
N ALA A 401 14.09 -3.00 -31.95
CA ALA A 401 14.28 -2.11 -30.80
C ALA A 401 13.37 -2.49 -29.61
N ALA A 402 12.10 -2.82 -29.89
CA ALA A 402 11.16 -3.30 -28.88
C ALA A 402 11.63 -4.63 -28.25
N LEU A 403 12.12 -5.56 -29.07
CA LEU A 403 12.68 -6.83 -28.62
C LEU A 403 13.89 -6.65 -27.69
N GLN A 404 14.84 -5.77 -28.06
CA GLN A 404 16.01 -5.47 -27.22
C GLN A 404 15.60 -4.90 -25.86
N GLY A 405 14.65 -3.96 -25.85
CA GLY A 405 14.11 -3.39 -24.61
C GLY A 405 13.37 -4.41 -23.75
N TYR A 406 12.57 -5.28 -24.38
CA TYR A 406 11.81 -6.33 -23.70
C TYR A 406 12.70 -7.38 -23.04
N LEU A 407 13.67 -7.95 -23.78
CA LEU A 407 14.59 -8.96 -23.25
C LEU A 407 15.40 -8.41 -22.06
N LYS A 408 15.92 -7.19 -22.18
CA LYS A 408 16.63 -6.52 -21.08
C LYS A 408 15.73 -6.38 -19.84
N SER A 409 14.52 -5.87 -20.03
CA SER A 409 13.60 -5.59 -18.93
C SER A 409 13.18 -6.86 -18.21
N TYR A 410 12.88 -7.94 -18.94
CA TYR A 410 12.48 -9.21 -18.37
C TYR A 410 13.62 -9.87 -17.57
N ILE A 411 14.82 -9.95 -18.15
CA ILE A 411 16.00 -10.52 -17.48
C ILE A 411 16.34 -9.73 -16.20
N GLU A 412 16.24 -8.41 -16.24
CA GLU A 412 16.44 -7.56 -15.06
C GLU A 412 15.36 -7.76 -13.99
N ALA A 413 14.09 -8.00 -14.37
CA ALA A 413 13.01 -8.22 -13.41
C ALA A 413 13.19 -9.53 -12.63
N ILE A 414 13.50 -10.64 -13.31
CA ILE A 414 13.72 -11.94 -12.65
C ILE A 414 15.06 -12.01 -11.91
N ASN A 415 16.04 -11.19 -12.31
CA ASN A 415 17.36 -11.02 -11.71
C ASN A 415 17.97 -12.33 -11.19
N GLY A 416 18.07 -12.52 -9.86
CA GLY A 416 18.72 -13.67 -9.23
C GLY A 416 18.04 -15.01 -9.47
N TYR A 417 16.86 -15.02 -10.09
CA TYR A 417 16.11 -16.23 -10.44
C TYR A 417 16.36 -16.69 -11.89
N TYR A 418 17.04 -15.89 -12.71
CA TYR A 418 17.18 -16.16 -14.15
C TYR A 418 17.71 -17.56 -14.44
N SER A 419 18.75 -18.00 -13.71
CA SER A 419 19.41 -19.29 -13.91
C SER A 419 18.51 -20.49 -13.61
N GLU A 420 17.47 -20.29 -12.81
CA GLU A 420 16.54 -21.35 -12.41
C GLU A 420 15.44 -21.56 -13.44
N VAL A 421 15.09 -20.52 -14.18
CA VAL A 421 14.06 -20.56 -15.23
C VAL A 421 14.63 -20.78 -16.63
N LEU A 422 15.95 -20.93 -16.77
CA LEU A 422 16.56 -21.35 -18.03
C LEU A 422 16.10 -22.76 -18.40
N PRO A 423 15.87 -23.05 -19.68
CA PRO A 423 15.57 -24.40 -20.13
C PRO A 423 16.67 -25.38 -19.68
N ASN A 424 16.25 -26.51 -19.10
CA ASN A 424 17.14 -27.53 -18.53
C ASN A 424 18.01 -27.05 -17.36
N SER A 425 17.61 -26.02 -16.62
CA SER A 425 18.23 -25.72 -15.31
C SER A 425 18.14 -26.94 -14.39
N ASP A 426 19.08 -27.07 -13.45
CA ASP A 426 19.09 -28.21 -12.53
C ASP A 426 17.87 -28.20 -11.59
N PHE A 427 17.37 -27.02 -11.27
CA PHE A 427 16.10 -26.84 -10.56
C PHE A 427 14.93 -27.44 -11.34
N LEU A 428 14.72 -27.04 -12.60
CA LEU A 428 13.60 -27.55 -13.41
C LEU A 428 13.77 -29.04 -13.71
N LYS A 429 15.00 -29.53 -13.90
CA LYS A 429 15.25 -30.97 -14.00
C LYS A 429 14.72 -31.70 -12.78
N LYS A 430 15.05 -31.25 -11.56
CA LYS A 430 14.57 -31.84 -10.31
C LYS A 430 13.05 -31.73 -10.17
N LEU A 431 12.48 -30.55 -10.46
CA LEU A 431 11.07 -30.26 -10.33
C LEU A 431 10.18 -31.24 -11.12
N ARG A 432 10.59 -31.61 -12.34
CA ARG A 432 9.84 -32.52 -13.22
C ARG A 432 9.69 -33.96 -12.69
N TYR A 433 10.53 -34.37 -11.73
CA TYR A 433 10.49 -35.70 -11.13
C TYR A 433 9.83 -35.71 -9.75
N LEU A 434 9.35 -34.55 -9.28
CA LEU A 434 8.61 -34.49 -8.02
C LEU A 434 7.25 -35.20 -8.15
N PRO A 435 6.76 -35.81 -7.06
CA PRO A 435 5.49 -36.53 -7.09
C PRO A 435 4.33 -35.56 -7.33
N TYR A 436 3.38 -35.98 -8.18
CA TYR A 436 2.14 -35.24 -8.39
C TYR A 436 1.17 -35.49 -7.22
N ARG A 437 0.64 -34.40 -6.65
CA ARG A 437 -0.43 -34.42 -5.64
C ARG A 437 -1.78 -34.61 -6.31
N THR A 438 -2.38 -35.79 -6.14
CA THR A 438 -3.71 -36.11 -6.70
C THR A 438 -4.86 -35.57 -5.86
N ASP A 439 -4.60 -35.13 -4.63
CA ASP A 439 -5.56 -34.52 -3.72
C ASP A 439 -5.75 -33.01 -3.94
N VAL A 440 -4.99 -32.41 -4.87
CA VAL A 440 -5.09 -30.99 -5.22
C VAL A 440 -5.48 -30.88 -6.70
N ASP A 441 -6.60 -30.23 -6.99
CA ASP A 441 -7.02 -30.00 -8.37
C ASP A 441 -6.16 -28.90 -8.99
N VAL A 442 -5.61 -29.15 -10.18
CA VAL A 442 -4.69 -28.22 -10.84
C VAL A 442 -5.13 -27.91 -12.26
N MET A 443 -4.96 -26.65 -12.67
CA MET A 443 -5.18 -26.21 -14.05
C MET A 443 -4.05 -25.29 -14.48
N ALA A 444 -3.58 -25.46 -15.72
CA ALA A 444 -2.60 -24.57 -16.33
C ALA A 444 -3.27 -23.64 -17.34
N TYR A 445 -2.81 -22.40 -17.36
CA TYR A 445 -3.32 -21.33 -18.19
C TYR A 445 -2.17 -20.57 -18.85
N MET A 446 -2.36 -20.12 -20.08
CA MET A 446 -1.41 -19.22 -20.74
C MET A 446 -2.09 -18.34 -21.78
N GLY A 447 -1.41 -17.25 -22.15
CA GLY A 447 -1.74 -16.45 -23.33
C GLY A 447 -1.31 -17.14 -24.63
N ASN A 448 -1.44 -16.43 -25.76
CA ASN A 448 -1.04 -16.94 -27.08
C ASN A 448 -0.41 -15.86 -27.97
N THR A 449 -0.21 -14.66 -27.45
CA THR A 449 0.24 -13.50 -28.22
C THR A 449 1.44 -12.88 -27.54
N PRO A 450 2.53 -12.57 -28.27
CA PRO A 450 3.67 -11.84 -27.70
C PRO A 450 3.29 -10.40 -27.30
N PRO A 451 3.92 -9.81 -26.27
CA PRO A 451 3.68 -8.44 -25.86
C PRO A 451 4.24 -7.44 -26.89
N LEU A 452 3.74 -6.20 -26.85
CA LEU A 452 4.26 -5.06 -27.64
C LEU A 452 4.31 -5.31 -29.17
N ALA A 453 3.47 -6.22 -29.68
CA ALA A 453 3.50 -6.67 -31.07
C ALA A 453 4.86 -7.22 -31.55
N ILE A 454 5.67 -7.73 -30.61
CA ILE A 454 6.97 -8.36 -30.90
C ILE A 454 6.70 -9.79 -31.41
N ASP A 455 6.32 -9.92 -32.67
CA ASP A 455 6.17 -11.20 -33.34
C ASP A 455 7.41 -11.51 -34.20
N VAL A 456 8.11 -12.59 -33.88
CA VAL A 456 9.32 -13.03 -34.60
C VAL A 456 9.03 -14.12 -35.63
N THR A 457 7.77 -14.37 -35.96
CA THR A 457 7.37 -15.34 -37.00
C THR A 457 8.09 -15.08 -38.32
N SER A 458 8.54 -16.16 -38.98
CA SER A 458 9.27 -16.14 -40.25
C SER A 458 10.64 -15.41 -40.21
N SER A 459 11.15 -15.13 -39.01
CA SER A 459 12.50 -14.58 -38.80
C SER A 459 13.51 -15.68 -38.46
N LEU A 460 14.80 -15.36 -38.53
CA LEU A 460 15.84 -16.27 -38.00
C LEU A 460 15.77 -16.45 -36.48
N LEU A 461 15.06 -15.56 -35.77
CA LEU A 461 14.89 -15.60 -34.32
C LEU A 461 13.77 -16.53 -33.87
N GLU A 462 12.89 -16.99 -34.78
CA GLU A 462 11.75 -17.85 -34.47
C GLU A 462 12.15 -19.12 -33.70
N LYS A 463 13.28 -19.74 -34.08
CA LYS A 463 13.80 -20.95 -33.42
C LYS A 463 14.42 -20.68 -32.05
N PHE A 464 14.91 -19.46 -31.83
CA PHE A 464 15.55 -19.06 -30.58
C PHE A 464 14.55 -18.53 -29.56
N TYR A 465 13.47 -17.90 -30.02
CA TYR A 465 12.42 -17.32 -29.17
C TYR A 465 11.03 -17.81 -29.60
N PRO A 466 10.71 -19.10 -29.47
CA PRO A 466 9.38 -19.62 -29.74
C PRO A 466 8.29 -18.98 -28.85
N GLU A 467 8.69 -18.37 -27.72
CA GLU A 467 7.81 -17.59 -26.84
C GLU A 467 7.25 -16.33 -27.54
N LEU A 468 8.00 -15.77 -28.49
CA LEU A 468 7.68 -14.55 -29.23
C LEU A 468 7.03 -14.84 -30.60
N VAL A 469 6.52 -16.05 -30.79
CA VAL A 469 5.84 -16.47 -32.01
C VAL A 469 4.34 -16.57 -31.72
N LEU A 470 3.54 -15.90 -32.54
CA LEU A 470 2.08 -15.90 -32.41
C LEU A 470 1.54 -17.34 -32.35
N ASN A 471 0.61 -17.58 -31.42
CA ASN A 471 0.03 -18.90 -31.14
C ASN A 471 1.04 -19.98 -30.69
N THR A 472 2.29 -19.65 -30.38
CA THR A 472 3.28 -20.62 -29.87
C THR A 472 3.67 -20.30 -28.43
N GLY A 473 3.71 -19.01 -28.09
CA GLY A 473 3.87 -18.54 -26.72
C GLY A 473 3.11 -17.25 -26.44
N ASP A 474 3.19 -16.81 -25.18
CA ASP A 474 2.57 -15.59 -24.68
C ASP A 474 3.59 -14.44 -24.48
N GLY A 475 4.79 -14.60 -25.04
CA GLY A 475 5.92 -13.70 -24.87
C GLY A 475 6.94 -14.11 -23.81
N VAL A 476 6.54 -14.92 -22.83
CA VAL A 476 7.46 -15.46 -21.78
C VAL A 476 7.47 -16.96 -21.76
N VAL A 477 6.34 -17.62 -22.05
CA VAL A 477 6.19 -19.06 -21.91
C VAL A 477 5.62 -19.65 -23.19
N THR A 478 6.20 -20.77 -23.62
CA THR A 478 5.67 -21.55 -24.75
C THR A 478 4.56 -22.50 -24.31
N LYS A 479 3.73 -22.94 -25.26
CA LYS A 479 2.69 -23.97 -25.02
C LYS A 479 3.21 -25.24 -24.36
N ASN A 480 4.41 -25.65 -24.74
CA ASN A 480 5.03 -26.86 -24.21
C ASN A 480 5.63 -26.63 -22.81
N ALA A 481 6.04 -25.39 -22.50
CA ALA A 481 6.59 -25.03 -21.20
C ALA A 481 5.51 -24.73 -20.14
N ALA A 482 4.31 -24.32 -20.56
CA ALA A 482 3.25 -23.82 -19.68
C ALA A 482 2.60 -24.86 -18.76
N ARG A 483 2.85 -26.16 -18.97
CA ARG A 483 2.22 -27.24 -18.19
C ARG A 483 3.10 -28.47 -18.05
N LEU A 484 2.88 -29.24 -16.99
CA LEU A 484 3.38 -30.61 -16.87
C LEU A 484 2.47 -31.60 -17.60
N PRO A 485 2.94 -32.81 -17.98
CA PRO A 485 2.19 -33.71 -18.86
C PRO A 485 0.79 -34.10 -18.36
N TYR A 486 0.59 -34.18 -17.04
CA TYR A 486 -0.68 -34.52 -16.40
C TYR A 486 -1.61 -33.32 -16.16
N MET A 487 -1.14 -32.09 -16.39
CA MET A 487 -1.97 -30.89 -16.25
C MET A 487 -2.72 -30.62 -17.56
N THR A 488 -3.96 -30.16 -17.43
CA THR A 488 -4.71 -29.59 -18.56
C THR A 488 -4.26 -28.15 -18.78
N LEU A 489 -3.99 -27.79 -20.04
CA LEU A 489 -3.65 -26.42 -20.44
C LEU A 489 -4.81 -25.78 -21.19
N LYS A 490 -5.24 -24.59 -20.74
CA LYS A 490 -6.17 -23.73 -21.46
C LYS A 490 -5.43 -22.48 -21.95
N ILE A 491 -5.69 -22.11 -23.20
CA ILE A 491 -4.99 -21.01 -23.89
C ILE A 491 -6.00 -19.89 -24.14
N PHE A 492 -5.60 -18.66 -23.83
CA PHE A 492 -6.42 -17.46 -23.96
C PHE A 492 -5.75 -16.45 -24.89
N ASN A 493 -6.55 -15.54 -25.43
CA ASN A 493 -6.02 -14.45 -26.23
C ASN A 493 -5.34 -13.41 -25.34
N GLY A 494 -4.11 -13.03 -25.67
CA GLY A 494 -3.32 -12.05 -24.91
C GLY A 494 -1.89 -12.51 -24.64
N SER A 495 -1.11 -11.61 -24.04
CA SER A 495 0.28 -11.81 -23.63
C SER A 495 0.39 -12.12 -22.14
N TRP A 496 1.56 -12.60 -21.73
CA TRP A 496 1.83 -13.12 -20.38
C TRP A 496 1.41 -12.19 -19.22
N ASN A 497 1.37 -10.88 -19.46
CA ASN A 497 1.05 -9.84 -18.48
C ASN A 497 -0.32 -9.17 -18.66
N ASP A 498 -1.14 -9.62 -19.62
CA ASP A 498 -2.47 -9.02 -19.87
C ASP A 498 -3.61 -10.04 -19.95
N PHE A 499 -3.36 -11.28 -20.40
CA PHE A 499 -4.46 -12.19 -20.75
C PHE A 499 -5.31 -12.56 -19.53
N TYR A 500 -4.69 -12.55 -18.33
CA TYR A 500 -5.36 -12.85 -17.08
C TYR A 500 -6.37 -11.78 -16.65
N SER A 501 -6.38 -10.62 -17.30
CA SER A 501 -7.38 -9.56 -17.12
C SER A 501 -8.57 -9.68 -18.08
N SER A 502 -8.50 -10.58 -19.08
CA SER A 502 -9.59 -10.78 -20.04
C SER A 502 -10.81 -11.41 -19.37
N ASP A 503 -12.01 -10.96 -19.75
CA ASP A 503 -13.26 -11.52 -19.20
C ASP A 503 -13.36 -13.04 -19.45
N ALA A 504 -12.95 -13.50 -20.64
CA ALA A 504 -12.94 -14.93 -20.97
C ALA A 504 -12.10 -15.76 -19.99
N PHE A 505 -10.90 -15.27 -19.64
CA PHE A 505 -10.07 -15.92 -18.63
C PHE A 505 -10.71 -15.85 -17.24
N VAL A 506 -11.21 -14.68 -16.85
CA VAL A 506 -11.82 -14.46 -15.54
C VAL A 506 -13.02 -15.38 -15.30
N GLN A 507 -13.89 -15.56 -16.29
CA GLN A 507 -15.04 -16.48 -16.18
C GLN A 507 -14.59 -17.94 -16.08
N GLU A 508 -13.57 -18.34 -16.84
CA GLU A 508 -13.01 -19.69 -16.73
C GLU A 508 -12.36 -19.92 -15.35
N LEU A 509 -11.62 -18.94 -14.84
CA LEU A 509 -11.01 -19.03 -13.52
C LEU A 509 -12.06 -19.15 -12.41
N LYS A 510 -13.15 -18.36 -12.49
CA LYS A 510 -14.30 -18.47 -11.57
C LYS A 510 -14.91 -19.87 -11.61
N LYS A 511 -15.08 -20.44 -12.80
CA LYS A 511 -15.59 -21.80 -12.98
C LYS A 511 -14.65 -22.84 -12.37
N PHE A 512 -13.35 -22.75 -12.63
CA PHE A 512 -12.36 -23.68 -12.06
C PHE A 512 -12.34 -23.61 -10.54
N LEU A 513 -12.34 -22.40 -9.98
CA LEU A 513 -12.34 -22.16 -8.53
C LEU A 513 -13.71 -22.33 -7.88
N ALA A 514 -14.76 -22.71 -8.61
CA ALA A 514 -16.09 -22.90 -8.04
C ALA A 514 -16.05 -23.79 -6.80
N TYR A 515 -16.88 -23.42 -5.82
CA TYR A 515 -17.00 -24.08 -4.54
C TYR A 515 -18.47 -24.12 -4.17
N GLU A 516 -18.96 -25.33 -3.92
CA GLU A 516 -20.28 -25.57 -3.37
C GLU A 516 -20.11 -25.61 -1.85
N ILE A 517 -20.83 -24.73 -1.16
CA ILE A 517 -20.79 -24.70 0.30
C ILE A 517 -21.45 -26.00 0.79
N PRO A 518 -20.73 -26.84 1.58
CA PRO A 518 -21.30 -28.08 2.08
C PRO A 518 -22.60 -27.81 2.84
N GLU A 519 -23.63 -28.62 2.58
CA GLU A 519 -24.84 -28.58 3.39
C GLU A 519 -24.47 -28.93 4.83
N LEU A 520 -24.69 -27.99 5.75
CA LEU A 520 -24.53 -28.25 7.18
C LEU A 520 -25.45 -29.43 7.53
N PRO A 521 -24.93 -30.54 8.08
CA PRO A 521 -25.78 -31.64 8.52
C PRO A 521 -26.84 -31.07 9.47
N GLN A 522 -28.10 -31.37 9.21
CA GLN A 522 -29.17 -31.05 10.16
C GLN A 522 -28.76 -31.65 11.50
N TYR A 523 -28.66 -30.79 12.53
CA TYR A 523 -28.46 -31.26 13.89
C TYR A 523 -29.50 -32.34 14.16
N LYS A 524 -29.04 -33.55 14.52
CA LYS A 524 -29.93 -34.56 15.06
C LYS A 524 -30.27 -34.07 16.46
N ASP A 525 -31.53 -33.73 16.69
CA ASP A 525 -32.01 -33.43 18.04
C ASP A 525 -31.68 -34.62 18.94
N ASP A 526 -30.88 -34.37 19.97
CA ASP A 526 -30.82 -35.28 21.12
C ASP A 526 -32.22 -35.26 21.74
N THR A 527 -32.96 -36.36 21.61
CA THR A 527 -34.28 -36.50 22.20
C THR A 527 -34.16 -36.63 23.71
N PHE A 528 -33.99 -35.50 24.40
CA PHE A 528 -34.39 -35.36 25.79
C PHE A 528 -35.83 -34.85 25.83
N ALA A 529 -36.66 -35.50 26.64
CA ALA A 529 -38.03 -35.07 26.85
C ALA A 529 -38.04 -33.82 27.73
N GLU A 530 -38.06 -32.63 27.12
CA GLU A 530 -38.36 -31.39 27.83
C GLU A 530 -39.86 -31.10 27.76
N TYR A 531 -40.45 -30.91 28.94
CA TYR A 531 -41.84 -30.49 29.09
C TYR A 531 -41.91 -28.96 29.04
N VAL A 532 -42.44 -28.43 27.94
CA VAL A 532 -42.74 -27.00 27.74
C VAL A 532 -44.12 -26.72 28.35
N THR A 533 -44.22 -25.75 29.26
CA THR A 533 -45.44 -25.56 30.09
C THR A 533 -46.18 -24.25 29.87
N THR A 534 -45.73 -23.33 29.01
CA THR A 534 -46.42 -22.03 28.87
C THR A 534 -46.57 -21.49 27.46
N GLU A 535 -47.65 -20.72 27.22
CA GLU A 535 -47.92 -20.01 25.96
C GLU A 535 -46.80 -19.01 25.59
N GLN A 536 -46.01 -18.55 26.56
CA GLN A 536 -44.83 -17.70 26.37
C GLN A 536 -43.70 -18.43 25.60
N GLU A 537 -43.53 -19.74 25.83
CA GLU A 537 -42.52 -20.55 25.11
C GLU A 537 -42.94 -20.83 23.65
N LYS A 538 -44.25 -20.91 23.36
CA LYS A 538 -44.75 -21.02 21.98
C LYS A 538 -44.55 -19.75 21.16
N VAL A 539 -44.56 -18.58 21.79
CA VAL A 539 -44.24 -17.29 21.14
C VAL A 539 -42.73 -17.19 20.89
N PHE A 540 -41.90 -17.69 21.81
CA PHE A 540 -40.45 -17.78 21.69
C PHE A 540 -39.98 -18.74 20.58
N GLU A 541 -40.62 -19.92 20.43
CA GLU A 541 -40.32 -20.84 19.32
C GLU A 541 -40.67 -20.26 17.94
N ARG A 542 -41.75 -19.48 17.84
CA ARG A 542 -42.11 -18.77 16.59
C ARG A 542 -41.11 -17.66 16.24
N PHE A 543 -40.47 -17.05 17.23
CA PHE A 543 -39.42 -16.03 17.06
C PHE A 543 -38.07 -16.64 16.62
N LEU A 544 -37.77 -17.86 17.06
CA LEU A 544 -36.52 -18.57 16.70
C LEU A 544 -36.53 -19.16 15.28
N THR A 545 -37.70 -19.45 14.70
CA THR A 545 -37.83 -20.27 13.47
C THR A 545 -37.83 -19.51 12.13
N SER A 546 -37.79 -18.18 12.12
CA SER A 546 -37.63 -17.38 10.90
C SER A 546 -36.15 -17.32 10.45
N LYS A 547 -35.83 -17.78 9.24
CA LYS A 547 -34.50 -17.73 8.62
C LYS A 547 -34.42 -16.61 7.57
N THR A 548 -33.52 -15.64 7.77
CA THR A 548 -32.45 -15.15 6.86
C THR A 548 -32.00 -13.74 7.26
N ILE A 549 -30.67 -13.54 7.34
CA ILE A 549 -30.05 -12.20 7.42
C ILE A 549 -29.39 -11.94 6.07
N GLU A 550 -29.99 -11.06 5.27
CA GLU A 550 -29.40 -10.53 4.05
C GLU A 550 -29.19 -9.01 4.25
N GLY A 551 -28.09 -8.49 3.71
CA GLY A 551 -27.66 -7.10 3.94
C GLY A 551 -28.53 -6.05 3.24
N PHE A 552 -28.56 -4.84 3.81
CA PHE A 552 -29.20 -3.67 3.20
C PHE A 552 -28.28 -3.04 2.14
N TYR A 553 -28.84 -2.56 1.02
CA TYR A 553 -28.12 -1.79 0.00
C TYR A 553 -28.61 -0.32 -0.05
N THR A 554 -27.77 0.59 -0.54
CA THR A 554 -28.03 2.04 -0.55
C THR A 554 -28.37 2.57 -1.94
N GLU A 555 -29.41 3.39 -2.05
CA GLU A 555 -29.84 4.07 -3.28
C GLU A 555 -29.89 5.59 -3.05
N GLU A 556 -29.39 6.39 -4.00
CA GLU A 556 -29.38 7.86 -3.93
C GLU A 556 -30.49 8.45 -4.81
N TRP A 557 -31.36 9.26 -4.21
CA TRP A 557 -32.39 10.01 -4.93
C TRP A 557 -31.91 11.43 -5.23
N LYS A 558 -32.40 12.03 -6.33
CA LYS A 558 -32.22 13.46 -6.57
C LYS A 558 -33.16 14.23 -5.63
N ILE A 559 -32.57 15.14 -4.85
CA ILE A 559 -33.27 16.05 -3.92
C ILE A 559 -34.46 16.73 -4.65
N GLY A 560 -35.67 16.61 -4.10
CA GLY A 560 -36.89 17.24 -4.62
C GLY A 560 -37.78 16.40 -5.54
N ASN A 561 -37.47 15.11 -5.77
CA ASN A 561 -38.29 14.21 -6.60
C ASN A 561 -38.63 12.90 -5.86
N ASN A 562 -39.02 13.01 -4.59
CA ASN A 562 -39.26 11.86 -3.72
C ASN A 562 -40.70 11.32 -3.84
N PRO A 563 -40.92 10.02 -4.11
CA PRO A 563 -42.26 9.45 -4.17
C PRO A 563 -42.85 9.08 -2.78
N PHE A 564 -42.07 9.10 -1.70
CA PHE A 564 -42.45 8.53 -0.39
C PHE A 564 -42.79 9.56 0.69
N VAL A 565 -42.44 10.84 0.49
CA VAL A 565 -42.70 11.91 1.45
C VAL A 565 -43.49 13.02 0.77
N LYS A 566 -44.62 13.39 1.38
CA LYS A 566 -45.43 14.50 0.89
C LYS A 566 -45.73 15.47 2.02
N PHE A 567 -45.25 16.71 1.90
CA PHE A 567 -45.67 17.78 2.79
C PHE A 567 -47.19 17.96 2.72
N LEU A 568 -47.84 17.98 3.88
CA LEU A 568 -49.29 18.18 4.00
C LEU A 568 -49.63 19.61 4.40
N LYS A 569 -49.07 20.05 5.53
CA LYS A 569 -49.42 21.32 6.19
C LYS A 569 -48.45 21.65 7.31
N SER A 570 -48.50 22.90 7.77
CA SER A 570 -47.81 23.37 8.97
C SER A 570 -48.78 23.96 9.99
N PHE A 571 -48.40 23.93 11.26
CA PHE A 571 -49.09 24.59 12.37
C PHE A 571 -48.11 25.45 13.16
N THR A 572 -48.51 26.65 13.53
CA THR A 572 -47.70 27.56 14.37
C THR A 572 -47.89 27.26 15.86
N TYR A 573 -47.67 26.01 16.27
CA TYR A 573 -47.78 25.63 17.67
C TYR A 573 -46.46 25.93 18.41
N PRO A 574 -46.51 26.53 19.60
CA PRO A 574 -45.32 26.83 20.39
C PRO A 574 -44.75 25.54 21.01
N GLY A 575 -43.43 25.50 21.19
CA GLY A 575 -42.76 24.37 21.84
C GLY A 575 -41.38 24.08 21.25
N ASN A 576 -40.70 23.11 21.84
CA ASN A 576 -39.53 22.45 21.27
C ASN A 576 -39.60 20.92 21.39
N GLN A 577 -40.70 20.38 21.91
CA GLN A 577 -40.98 18.95 22.05
C GLN A 577 -42.36 18.64 21.47
N ILE A 578 -42.56 17.42 20.99
CA ILE A 578 -43.81 17.00 20.35
C ILE A 578 -44.20 15.56 20.69
N ALA A 579 -45.49 15.34 20.93
CA ALA A 579 -46.09 14.02 20.97
C ALA A 579 -47.46 14.07 20.30
N VAL A 580 -47.87 12.98 19.66
CA VAL A 580 -49.21 12.86 19.06
C VAL A 580 -49.84 11.60 19.59
N TYR A 581 -51.05 11.72 20.12
CA TYR A 581 -51.81 10.56 20.57
C TYR A 581 -53.30 10.80 20.34
N GLY A 582 -53.99 9.80 19.79
CA GLY A 582 -55.41 9.89 19.45
C GLY A 582 -55.73 10.99 18.42
N GLY A 583 -54.77 11.30 17.53
CA GLY A 583 -54.87 12.39 16.56
C GLY A 583 -54.73 13.80 17.15
N ILE A 584 -54.41 13.93 18.44
CA ILE A 584 -54.23 15.22 19.12
C ILE A 584 -52.74 15.53 19.21
N ILE A 585 -52.35 16.73 18.78
CA ILE A 585 -50.98 17.21 18.81
C ILE A 585 -50.71 17.89 20.15
N TYR A 586 -49.71 17.39 20.85
CA TYR A 586 -49.17 17.95 22.08
C TYR A 586 -47.81 18.57 21.79
N THR A 587 -47.59 19.80 22.22
CA THR A 587 -46.27 20.43 22.18
C THR A 587 -45.90 20.96 23.55
N ALA A 588 -44.60 21.03 23.85
CA ALA A 588 -44.14 21.48 25.15
C ALA A 588 -42.82 22.25 25.05
N ASP A 589 -42.59 23.11 26.04
CA ASP A 589 -41.34 23.82 26.29
C ASP A 589 -41.21 24.24 27.77
N GLU A 590 -40.26 25.13 28.05
CA GLU A 590 -40.06 25.75 29.36
C GLU A 590 -41.26 26.58 29.85
N LYS A 591 -42.18 26.96 28.97
CA LYS A 591 -43.34 27.78 29.31
C LYS A 591 -44.56 26.94 29.64
N GLY A 592 -44.69 25.71 29.13
CA GLY A 592 -45.86 24.89 29.42
C GLY A 592 -46.10 23.70 28.48
N LEU A 593 -47.23 23.02 28.72
CA LEU A 593 -47.81 22.04 27.80
C LEU A 593 -48.90 22.70 26.97
N TYR A 594 -48.94 22.41 25.68
CA TYR A 594 -49.92 22.90 24.73
C TYR A 594 -50.63 21.72 24.07
N VAL A 595 -51.94 21.85 23.85
CA VAL A 595 -52.79 20.88 23.16
C VAL A 595 -53.44 21.59 21.98
N GLY A 596 -53.09 21.17 20.76
CA GLY A 596 -53.53 21.86 19.54
C GLY A 596 -53.18 23.35 19.53
N GLY A 597 -52.03 23.71 20.11
CA GLY A 597 -51.57 25.10 20.25
C GLY A 597 -52.15 25.88 21.43
N THR A 598 -53.12 25.33 22.16
CA THR A 598 -53.70 25.96 23.36
C THR A 598 -52.93 25.52 24.60
N LYS A 599 -52.47 26.47 25.42
CA LYS A 599 -51.75 26.17 26.66
C LYS A 599 -52.70 25.52 27.68
N VAL A 600 -52.33 24.35 28.20
CA VAL A 600 -53.12 23.58 29.18
C VAL A 600 -52.39 23.33 30.50
N TRP A 601 -51.10 23.64 30.56
CA TRP A 601 -50.28 23.54 31.76
C TRP A 601 -49.27 24.70 31.80
N GLU A 602 -49.11 25.32 32.96
CA GLU A 602 -48.30 26.54 33.13
C GLU A 602 -46.85 26.28 33.54
N GLU A 603 -46.56 25.12 34.13
CA GLU A 603 -45.19 24.79 34.54
C GLU A 603 -44.34 24.30 33.37
N SER A 604 -43.02 24.48 33.47
CA SER A 604 -42.07 23.94 32.50
C SER A 604 -42.28 22.43 32.33
N VAL A 605 -42.37 22.01 31.06
CA VAL A 605 -42.53 20.61 30.70
C VAL A 605 -41.29 20.10 30.00
N GLN A 606 -40.82 18.94 30.44
CA GLN A 606 -39.64 18.26 29.93
C GLN A 606 -39.99 16.85 29.48
N ASN A 607 -39.25 16.38 28.48
CA ASN A 607 -39.31 15.03 27.94
C ASN A 607 -40.74 14.58 27.57
N LEU A 608 -41.45 15.44 26.84
CA LEU A 608 -42.74 15.10 26.25
C LEU A 608 -42.52 14.07 25.14
N LYS A 609 -43.15 12.89 25.27
CA LYS A 609 -43.14 11.84 24.24
C LYS A 609 -44.38 10.96 24.31
N GLU A 610 -44.64 10.22 23.25
CA GLU A 610 -45.67 9.18 23.25
C GLU A 610 -45.29 8.03 24.21
N THR A 611 -46.30 7.41 24.79
CA THR A 611 -46.17 6.22 25.64
C THR A 611 -47.31 5.26 25.35
N ILE A 612 -47.31 4.12 26.05
CA ILE A 612 -48.36 3.12 25.92
C ILE A 612 -49.71 3.76 26.23
N ASP A 613 -50.55 3.86 25.20
CA ASP A 613 -51.89 4.38 25.31
C ASP A 613 -51.97 5.83 25.83
N GLY A 614 -51.02 6.71 25.52
CA GLY A 614 -51.09 8.12 25.90
C GLY A 614 -49.82 8.94 25.64
N ILE A 615 -49.61 9.99 26.43
CA ILE A 615 -48.36 10.76 26.45
C ILE A 615 -47.68 10.73 27.82
N SER A 616 -46.36 10.81 27.82
CA SER A 616 -45.47 10.91 28.98
C SER A 616 -44.79 12.28 28.97
N TYR A 617 -44.74 12.96 30.10
CA TYR A 617 -43.97 14.19 30.27
C TYR A 617 -43.62 14.42 31.75
N GLY A 618 -42.72 15.32 32.07
CA GLY A 618 -42.39 15.65 33.47
C GLY A 618 -42.23 17.14 33.71
N THR A 619 -42.28 17.51 34.99
CA THR A 619 -42.08 18.87 35.49
C THR A 619 -40.82 18.90 36.34
N GLN A 620 -40.68 19.85 37.27
CA GLN A 620 -39.53 19.82 38.20
C GLN A 620 -39.66 18.76 39.29
N VAL A 621 -40.89 18.35 39.62
CA VAL A 621 -41.19 17.55 40.82
C VAL A 621 -41.91 16.24 40.52
N LYS A 622 -42.59 16.14 39.37
CA LYS A 622 -43.42 14.98 39.03
C LYS A 622 -43.31 14.62 37.57
N VAL A 623 -43.43 13.33 37.29
CA VAL A 623 -43.61 12.79 35.95
C VAL A 623 -45.05 12.30 35.78
N PHE A 624 -45.63 12.51 34.60
CA PHE A 624 -47.04 12.35 34.32
C PHE A 624 -47.25 11.45 33.11
N TYR A 625 -48.25 10.56 33.24
CA TYR A 625 -48.95 9.94 32.13
C TYR A 625 -50.27 10.68 31.91
N ARG A 626 -50.63 10.95 30.65
CA ARG A 626 -51.91 11.58 30.31
C ARG A 626 -52.55 10.96 29.08
N LYS A 627 -53.86 10.70 29.18
CA LYS A 627 -54.76 10.35 28.08
C LYS A 627 -56.08 11.09 28.26
N LEU A 628 -56.24 12.25 27.62
CA LEU A 628 -57.43 13.15 27.66
C LEU A 628 -58.12 13.32 29.04
N ALA A 629 -58.87 12.33 29.51
CA ALA A 629 -59.59 12.29 30.78
C ALA A 629 -58.81 11.60 31.93
N ASP A 630 -57.81 10.77 31.64
CA ASP A 630 -57.00 10.07 32.62
C ASP A 630 -55.64 10.75 32.78
N SER A 631 -55.21 10.96 34.03
CA SER A 631 -53.89 11.46 34.38
C SER A 631 -53.38 10.72 35.61
N VAL A 632 -52.16 10.21 35.53
CA VAL A 632 -51.45 9.55 36.64
C VAL A 632 -50.11 10.25 36.81
N SER A 633 -49.68 10.44 38.06
CA SER A 633 -48.39 11.08 38.36
C SER A 633 -47.54 10.23 39.29
N TYR A 634 -46.23 10.24 39.07
CA TYR A 634 -45.23 9.64 39.94
C TYR A 634 -44.23 10.72 40.37
N ASP A 635 -43.53 10.49 41.48
CA ASP A 635 -42.48 11.40 41.94
C ASP A 635 -41.32 11.38 40.95
N GLN A 636 -40.82 12.58 40.62
CA GLN A 636 -39.68 12.70 39.72
C GLN A 636 -38.39 12.35 40.45
N VAL A 637 -37.52 11.63 39.75
CA VAL A 637 -36.16 11.37 40.23
C VAL A 637 -35.16 11.94 39.24
N SER A 638 -33.98 12.33 39.72
CA SER A 638 -32.89 12.76 38.85
C SER A 638 -32.48 11.60 37.93
N SER A 639 -32.68 11.79 36.62
CA SER A 639 -32.47 10.83 35.55
C SER A 639 -32.18 11.57 34.25
N ASP A 640 -31.48 10.92 33.31
CA ASP A 640 -31.26 11.46 31.96
C ASP A 640 -32.55 11.45 31.13
N ASP A 641 -33.36 10.42 31.33
CA ASP A 641 -34.60 10.20 30.60
C ASP A 641 -35.56 9.33 31.44
N TYR A 642 -36.85 9.37 31.11
CA TYR A 642 -37.90 8.57 31.75
C TYR A 642 -39.05 8.29 30.80
N LEU A 643 -39.79 7.21 31.02
CA LEU A 643 -41.07 6.96 30.35
C LEU A 643 -42.12 6.61 31.40
N VAL A 644 -43.26 7.28 31.35
CA VAL A 644 -44.38 7.07 32.26
C VAL A 644 -45.52 6.39 31.53
N THR A 645 -46.11 5.38 32.14
CA THR A 645 -47.34 4.72 31.69
C THR A 645 -48.44 4.92 32.74
N LYS A 646 -49.64 4.42 32.46
CA LYS A 646 -50.73 4.41 33.43
C LYS A 646 -50.36 3.64 34.71
N ASP A 647 -49.55 2.59 34.58
CA ASP A 647 -49.33 1.61 35.65
C ASP A 647 -47.95 1.71 36.31
N PHE A 648 -46.96 2.29 35.64
CA PHE A 648 -45.59 2.42 36.16
C PHE A 648 -44.83 3.58 35.52
N ALA A 649 -43.66 3.91 36.10
CA ALA A 649 -42.68 4.79 35.45
C ALA A 649 -41.29 4.14 35.47
N ILE A 650 -40.52 4.33 34.40
CA ILE A 650 -39.14 3.88 34.28
C ILE A 650 -38.23 5.09 34.16
N PHE A 651 -37.16 5.14 34.95
CA PHE A 651 -36.18 6.22 34.97
C PHE A 651 -34.77 5.70 34.63
N ALA A 652 -34.06 6.40 33.74
CA ALA A 652 -32.67 6.10 33.38
C ALA A 652 -31.69 6.92 34.23
N LYS A 653 -31.01 6.29 35.20
CA LYS A 653 -30.12 6.93 36.17
C LYS A 653 -28.64 6.63 35.89
N PRO A 654 -27.86 7.62 35.43
CA PRO A 654 -26.42 7.45 35.27
C PRO A 654 -25.70 7.17 36.58
N ARG A 655 -24.63 6.38 36.49
CA ARG A 655 -23.67 6.10 37.56
C ARG A 655 -22.28 6.61 37.19
N SER A 656 -21.41 6.72 38.18
CA SER A 656 -20.03 7.17 38.01
C SER A 656 -19.09 6.15 37.35
N ASP A 657 -19.53 4.90 37.13
CA ASP A 657 -18.72 3.79 36.60
C ASP A 657 -19.04 3.41 35.15
N ASP A 658 -19.44 4.38 34.31
CA ASP A 658 -19.91 4.17 32.93
C ASP A 658 -21.04 3.13 32.85
N LYS A 659 -22.01 3.24 33.76
CA LYS A 659 -23.24 2.46 33.74
C LYS A 659 -24.46 3.33 33.95
N VAL A 660 -25.60 2.83 33.52
CA VAL A 660 -26.91 3.43 33.75
C VAL A 660 -27.81 2.37 34.37
N ASP A 661 -28.44 2.71 35.50
CA ASP A 661 -29.54 1.92 36.03
C ASP A 661 -30.86 2.39 35.46
N PHE A 662 -31.66 1.44 35.00
CA PHE A 662 -33.07 1.66 34.74
C PHE A 662 -33.84 1.20 35.95
N VAL A 663 -34.57 2.12 36.58
CA VAL A 663 -35.32 1.85 37.81
C VAL A 663 -36.81 2.12 37.63
N ASP A 664 -37.64 1.36 38.34
CA ASP A 664 -39.07 1.62 38.41
C ASP A 664 -39.40 2.80 39.35
N ASN A 665 -40.68 3.16 39.44
CA ASN A 665 -41.19 4.23 40.31
C ASN A 665 -41.08 3.94 41.81
N THR A 666 -40.72 2.73 42.21
CA THR A 666 -40.44 2.36 43.60
C THR A 666 -38.94 2.33 43.92
N GLY A 667 -38.09 2.50 42.90
CA GLY A 667 -36.65 2.50 43.01
C GLY A 667 -35.98 1.13 42.80
N ASN A 668 -36.73 0.10 42.42
CA ASN A 668 -36.13 -1.20 42.10
C ASN A 668 -35.40 -1.12 40.76
N VAL A 669 -34.23 -1.76 40.68
CA VAL A 669 -33.45 -1.84 39.44
C VAL A 669 -34.08 -2.88 38.51
N ILE A 670 -34.51 -2.43 37.34
CA ILE A 670 -34.99 -3.26 36.23
C ILE A 670 -33.80 -3.87 35.49
N ALA A 671 -32.85 -3.02 35.09
CA ALA A 671 -31.62 -3.43 34.39
C ALA A 671 -30.49 -2.43 34.65
N THR A 672 -29.26 -2.92 34.70
CA THR A 672 -28.05 -2.07 34.68
C THR A 672 -27.33 -2.31 33.37
N LEU A 673 -27.21 -1.26 32.55
CA LEU A 673 -26.55 -1.30 31.24
C LEU A 673 -25.24 -0.49 31.27
N LYS A 674 -24.28 -0.88 30.43
CA LYS A 674 -23.04 -0.14 30.25
C LYS A 674 -23.29 1.09 29.40
N GLY A 675 -22.87 2.26 29.86
CA GLY A 675 -23.00 3.51 29.13
C GLY A 675 -22.91 4.74 30.03
N ILE A 676 -22.75 5.90 29.42
CA ILE A 676 -22.60 7.18 30.12
C ILE A 676 -23.98 7.82 30.36
N TYR A 677 -24.88 7.69 29.39
CA TYR A 677 -26.21 8.24 29.45
C TYR A 677 -27.25 7.24 28.96
N GLY A 678 -28.49 7.40 29.41
CA GLY A 678 -29.59 6.47 29.15
C GLY A 678 -30.83 7.14 28.58
N ARG A 679 -31.57 6.38 27.77
CA ARG A 679 -32.84 6.76 27.16
C ARG A 679 -33.86 5.63 27.36
N VAL A 680 -35.11 5.99 27.63
CA VAL A 680 -36.26 5.07 27.72
C VAL A 680 -37.18 5.38 26.56
N ILE A 681 -37.20 4.50 25.56
CA ILE A 681 -37.90 4.72 24.30
C ILE A 681 -39.13 3.82 24.26
N TYR A 682 -40.27 4.38 23.84
CA TYR A 682 -41.39 3.58 23.35
C TYR A 682 -41.40 3.69 21.82
N ASP A 683 -41.28 2.57 21.13
CA ASP A 683 -41.15 2.56 19.67
C ASP A 683 -42.49 2.34 18.93
N GLY A 684 -43.61 2.35 19.67
CA GLY A 684 -44.95 2.05 19.19
C GLY A 684 -45.37 0.60 19.42
N LYS A 685 -44.45 -0.30 19.74
CA LYS A 685 -44.73 -1.72 20.04
C LYS A 685 -44.21 -2.13 21.41
N GLU A 686 -42.98 -1.73 21.74
CA GLU A 686 -42.31 -2.12 22.97
C GLU A 686 -41.51 -0.98 23.61
N ILE A 687 -41.06 -1.22 24.84
CA ILE A 687 -40.17 -0.31 25.56
C ILE A 687 -38.73 -0.78 25.38
N LEU A 688 -37.86 0.13 24.95
CA LEU A 688 -36.43 -0.06 24.84
C LEU A 688 -35.70 0.77 25.89
N LEU A 689 -34.75 0.14 26.58
CA LEU A 689 -33.81 0.81 27.47
C LEU A 689 -32.49 0.93 26.71
N LEU A 690 -32.15 2.15 26.33
CA LEU A 690 -31.00 2.44 25.48
C LEU A 690 -29.94 3.17 26.30
N THR A 691 -28.68 2.80 26.09
CA THR A 691 -27.53 3.62 26.46
C THR A 691 -26.70 3.87 25.21
N ASN A 692 -25.66 4.70 25.31
CA ASN A 692 -24.71 4.86 24.21
C ASN A 692 -23.96 3.57 23.79
N ARG A 693 -24.05 2.46 24.54
CA ARG A 693 -23.36 1.21 24.22
C ARG A 693 -24.23 -0.04 24.20
N GLU A 694 -25.37 -0.04 24.88
CA GLU A 694 -26.24 -1.21 24.97
C GLU A 694 -27.71 -0.84 24.72
N VAL A 695 -28.42 -1.72 24.01
CA VAL A 695 -29.89 -1.67 23.85
C VAL A 695 -30.48 -2.86 24.59
N TYR A 696 -31.52 -2.63 25.38
CA TYR A 696 -32.22 -3.67 26.13
C TYR A 696 -33.72 -3.62 25.83
N ARG A 697 -34.28 -4.76 25.42
CA ARG A 697 -35.71 -4.91 25.15
C ARG A 697 -36.44 -5.27 26.44
N TYR A 698 -37.23 -4.32 26.97
CA TYR A 698 -37.82 -4.42 28.31
C TYR A 698 -38.72 -5.67 28.48
N TYR A 699 -39.59 -5.96 27.51
CA TYR A 699 -40.53 -7.08 27.62
C TYR A 699 -39.91 -8.45 27.41
N TYR A 700 -38.76 -8.52 26.73
CA TYR A 700 -38.11 -9.78 26.36
C TYR A 700 -36.85 -10.08 27.19
N ASN A 701 -36.39 -9.11 27.98
CA ASN A 701 -35.15 -9.19 28.75
C ASN A 701 -33.91 -9.54 27.90
N ILE A 702 -33.86 -9.07 26.65
CA ILE A 702 -32.74 -9.31 25.73
C ILE A 702 -31.88 -8.05 25.65
N LYS A 703 -30.55 -8.24 25.70
CA LYS A 703 -29.57 -7.17 25.63
C LYS A 703 -28.66 -7.31 24.41
N TYR A 704 -28.42 -6.19 23.76
CA TYR A 704 -27.54 -6.05 22.61
C TYR A 704 -26.43 -5.05 22.97
N THR A 705 -25.18 -5.42 22.70
CA THR A 705 -24.01 -4.61 23.08
C THR A 705 -23.25 -4.20 21.84
N ALA A 706 -22.95 -2.90 21.72
CA ALA A 706 -22.12 -2.37 20.66
C ALA A 706 -20.67 -2.91 20.74
N PRO A 707 -19.96 -3.04 19.62
CA PRO A 707 -18.72 -3.81 19.54
C PRO A 707 -17.52 -3.08 20.16
N VAL A 708 -16.64 -3.83 20.83
CA VAL A 708 -15.54 -3.29 21.65
C VAL A 708 -14.48 -2.52 20.84
N GLY A 709 -14.25 -2.87 19.57
CA GLY A 709 -13.25 -2.20 18.71
C GLY A 709 -13.59 -0.76 18.31
N LEU A 710 -14.78 -0.27 18.67
CA LEU A 710 -15.42 0.90 18.06
C LEU A 710 -15.93 1.92 19.10
N GLN A 711 -15.40 1.85 20.33
CA GLN A 711 -15.87 2.57 21.53
C GLN A 711 -15.95 4.11 21.44
N ARG A 712 -15.47 4.76 20.37
CA ARG A 712 -15.54 6.22 20.20
C ARG A 712 -16.35 6.69 18.98
N SER A 713 -16.71 5.80 18.05
CA SER A 713 -17.36 6.18 16.77
C SER A 713 -18.86 5.90 16.75
N TYR A 714 -19.34 4.91 17.52
CA TYR A 714 -20.74 4.41 17.45
C TYR A 714 -21.53 4.64 18.74
N ASP A 715 -21.51 5.87 19.20
CA ASP A 715 -22.31 6.37 20.31
C ASP A 715 -23.80 6.35 19.93
N MET A 716 -24.56 5.35 20.40
CA MET A 716 -25.97 5.15 20.01
C MET A 716 -26.87 6.26 20.57
N THR A 717 -27.73 6.83 19.73
CA THR A 717 -28.61 7.97 20.08
C THR A 717 -30.09 7.61 20.16
N TYR A 718 -30.57 6.74 19.26
CA TYR A 718 -31.95 6.24 19.25
C TYR A 718 -31.99 4.79 18.80
N ALA A 719 -33.08 4.07 19.09
CA ALA A 719 -33.29 2.71 18.62
C ALA A 719 -34.78 2.40 18.36
N ILE A 720 -35.04 1.47 17.44
CA ILE A 720 -36.37 0.94 17.12
C ILE A 720 -36.27 -0.56 16.80
N VAL A 721 -37.34 -1.31 17.08
CA VAL A 721 -37.45 -2.72 16.69
C VAL A 721 -38.33 -2.87 15.45
N ILE A 722 -37.79 -3.54 14.43
CA ILE A 722 -38.53 -3.90 13.22
C ILE A 722 -38.32 -5.38 12.96
N ASP A 723 -39.42 -6.12 12.96
CA ASP A 723 -39.44 -7.59 12.85
C ASP A 723 -38.43 -8.22 13.83
N ASP A 724 -37.40 -8.88 13.31
CA ASP A 724 -36.35 -9.57 14.09
C ASP A 724 -35.08 -8.73 14.31
N TYR A 725 -35.13 -7.41 14.02
CA TYR A 725 -33.95 -6.54 14.01
C TYR A 725 -34.13 -5.33 14.93
N ILE A 726 -33.01 -4.87 15.47
CA ILE A 726 -32.92 -3.61 16.19
C ILE A 726 -32.06 -2.66 15.37
N LEU A 727 -32.65 -1.53 15.01
CA LEU A 727 -31.97 -0.46 14.32
C LEU A 727 -31.62 0.60 15.36
N ALA A 728 -30.36 0.95 15.47
CA ALA A 728 -29.86 1.98 16.37
C ALA A 728 -29.08 3.03 15.58
N THR A 729 -29.49 4.29 15.67
CA THR A 729 -28.74 5.41 15.09
C THR A 729 -27.59 5.79 15.99
N THR A 730 -26.56 6.38 15.40
CA THR A 730 -25.33 6.78 16.11
C THR A 730 -25.07 8.27 15.95
N ARG A 731 -24.34 8.84 16.90
CA ARG A 731 -23.89 10.23 16.89
C ARG A 731 -23.06 10.59 15.65
N ALA A 732 -22.38 9.61 15.06
CA ALA A 732 -21.67 9.75 13.79
C ALA A 732 -22.60 9.73 12.55
N TYR A 733 -23.91 9.94 12.74
CA TYR A 733 -24.92 9.88 11.67
C TYR A 733 -24.84 8.56 10.90
N GLY A 734 -24.68 7.43 11.59
CA GLY A 734 -24.73 6.09 10.98
C GLY A 734 -25.72 5.17 11.66
N LEU A 735 -25.98 4.03 11.06
CA LEU A 735 -26.99 3.06 11.46
C LEU A 735 -26.34 1.73 11.84
N LEU A 736 -26.58 1.30 13.07
CA LEU A 736 -26.16 0.03 13.61
C LEU A 736 -27.38 -0.90 13.64
N ILE A 737 -27.29 -2.03 12.95
CA ILE A 737 -28.39 -2.97 12.78
C ILE A 737 -28.00 -4.24 13.52
N PHE A 738 -28.64 -4.54 14.65
CA PHE A 738 -28.49 -5.81 15.32
C PHE A 738 -29.52 -6.81 14.79
N ASP A 739 -29.07 -8.03 14.51
CA ASP A 739 -29.96 -9.16 14.34
C ASP A 739 -30.38 -9.75 15.70
N LYS A 740 -31.28 -10.73 15.68
CA LYS A 740 -31.79 -11.40 16.88
C LYS A 740 -30.74 -12.17 17.71
N LEU A 741 -29.57 -12.48 17.15
CA LEU A 741 -28.46 -13.15 17.84
C LEU A 741 -27.42 -12.15 18.40
N GLY A 742 -27.59 -10.86 18.12
CA GLY A 742 -26.64 -9.81 18.49
C GLY A 742 -25.46 -9.67 17.51
N ASN A 743 -25.49 -10.33 16.35
CA ASN A 743 -24.61 -9.91 15.27
C ASN A 743 -25.06 -8.54 14.78
N TYR A 744 -24.11 -7.75 14.31
CA TYR A 744 -24.39 -6.38 13.93
C TYR A 744 -23.83 -6.07 12.55
N ALA A 745 -24.51 -5.19 11.84
CA ALA A 745 -23.96 -4.46 10.70
C ALA A 745 -23.92 -2.98 11.06
N TYR A 746 -22.91 -2.26 10.57
CA TYR A 746 -22.86 -0.81 10.65
C TYR A 746 -22.81 -0.22 9.25
N THR A 747 -23.71 0.70 8.95
CA THR A 747 -23.88 1.29 7.62
C THR A 747 -24.27 2.77 7.74
N ALA A 748 -24.37 3.44 6.59
CA ALA A 748 -24.88 4.80 6.46
C ALA A 748 -24.13 5.89 7.27
N GLU A 749 -22.86 5.66 7.63
CA GLU A 749 -22.05 6.61 8.40
C GLU A 749 -21.96 7.99 7.72
N GLY A 750 -22.20 9.04 8.49
CA GLY A 750 -22.10 10.44 8.07
C GLY A 750 -23.34 11.03 7.40
N TRP A 751 -24.45 10.30 7.27
CA TRP A 751 -25.65 10.81 6.60
C TRP A 751 -27.00 10.23 7.04
N MET A 752 -27.03 9.32 8.01
CA MET A 752 -28.26 8.83 8.64
C MET A 752 -28.79 9.83 9.68
N GLY A 753 -30.09 10.14 9.66
CA GLY A 753 -30.72 10.97 10.70
C GLY A 753 -30.58 10.32 12.09
N ASN A 754 -30.15 11.09 13.10
CA ASN A 754 -29.81 10.57 14.43
C ASN A 754 -30.65 11.16 15.57
N LEU A 755 -31.63 12.03 15.26
CA LEU A 755 -32.52 12.68 16.23
C LEU A 755 -33.62 11.74 16.72
N GLY A 756 -34.18 10.92 15.83
CA GLY A 756 -35.18 9.90 16.16
C GLY A 756 -35.38 8.87 15.04
N LEU A 757 -35.89 7.69 15.43
CA LEU A 757 -36.31 6.62 14.51
C LEU A 757 -37.77 6.28 14.76
N TYR A 758 -38.56 6.23 13.69
CA TYR A 758 -40.00 6.00 13.77
C TYR A 758 -40.46 5.03 12.68
N SER A 759 -41.36 4.10 13.00
CA SER A 759 -41.98 3.22 12.01
C SER A 759 -43.23 3.85 11.42
N SER A 760 -43.39 3.80 10.10
CA SER A 760 -44.63 4.17 9.41
C SER A 760 -44.84 3.29 8.18
N GLY A 761 -45.93 2.52 8.16
CA GLY A 761 -46.18 1.50 7.14
C GLY A 761 -45.02 0.50 7.03
N ASN A 762 -44.47 0.34 5.82
CA ASN A 762 -43.33 -0.55 5.53
C ASN A 762 -41.95 0.14 5.68
N TYR A 763 -41.93 1.37 6.19
CA TYR A 763 -40.72 2.19 6.26
C TYR A 763 -40.33 2.52 7.69
N VAL A 764 -39.03 2.65 7.92
CA VAL A 764 -38.49 3.37 9.08
C VAL A 764 -37.98 4.72 8.62
N VAL A 765 -38.39 5.74 9.35
CA VAL A 765 -38.01 7.13 9.12
C VAL A 765 -36.99 7.54 10.16
N ALA A 766 -35.80 7.89 9.69
CA ALA A 766 -34.72 8.42 10.50
C ALA A 766 -34.64 9.93 10.29
N VAL A 767 -34.90 10.68 11.36
CA VAL A 767 -34.98 12.16 11.36
C VAL A 767 -33.63 12.73 11.78
N GLY A 768 -33.10 13.66 11.00
CA GLY A 768 -31.93 14.48 11.33
C GLY A 768 -32.31 15.93 11.63
N ASP A 769 -31.30 16.77 11.85
CA ASP A 769 -31.50 18.16 12.29
C ASP A 769 -32.19 19.05 11.24
N SER A 770 -32.13 18.68 9.96
CA SER A 770 -32.75 19.42 8.85
C SER A 770 -33.11 18.53 7.66
N PHE A 771 -33.17 17.21 7.84
CA PHE A 771 -33.40 16.26 6.76
C PHE A 771 -34.05 14.97 7.26
N ILE A 772 -34.66 14.23 6.35
CA ILE A 772 -35.26 12.92 6.61
C ILE A 772 -34.55 11.85 5.76
N THR A 773 -34.37 10.67 6.35
CA THR A 773 -33.87 9.46 5.68
C THR A 773 -34.88 8.33 5.80
N PHE A 774 -34.98 7.48 4.77
CA PHE A 774 -35.89 6.34 4.76
C PHE A 774 -35.14 5.02 4.69
N ILE A 775 -35.66 4.07 5.44
CA ILE A 775 -35.22 2.68 5.40
C ILE A 775 -36.44 1.86 5.00
N ASP A 776 -36.42 1.37 3.77
CA ASP A 776 -37.39 0.43 3.23
C ASP A 776 -36.98 -0.97 3.68
N PHE A 777 -37.61 -1.41 4.77
CA PHE A 777 -37.21 -2.64 5.43
C PHE A 777 -37.57 -3.88 4.60
N ALA A 778 -38.74 -3.86 3.96
CA ALA A 778 -39.23 -4.96 3.13
C ALA A 778 -38.30 -5.24 1.94
N ASN A 779 -37.78 -4.19 1.29
CA ASN A 779 -36.84 -4.33 0.17
C ASN A 779 -35.36 -4.27 0.59
N ARG A 780 -35.08 -4.20 1.90
CA ARG A 780 -33.73 -4.05 2.46
C ARG A 780 -32.93 -2.89 1.83
N ARG A 781 -33.57 -1.73 1.71
CA ARG A 781 -33.00 -0.56 1.04
C ARG A 781 -32.92 0.64 1.98
N ILE A 782 -31.79 1.33 1.98
CA ILE A 782 -31.61 2.60 2.68
C ILE A 782 -31.52 3.73 1.65
N ASN A 783 -32.49 4.65 1.68
CA ASN A 783 -32.56 5.80 0.81
C ASN A 783 -31.82 6.98 1.45
N ARG A 784 -30.73 7.42 0.82
CA ARG A 784 -29.92 8.54 1.30
C ARG A 784 -30.63 9.87 1.03
N ILE A 785 -30.78 10.70 2.09
CA ILE A 785 -31.37 12.05 2.13
C ILE A 785 -32.58 12.21 1.21
N VAL A 786 -33.74 11.91 1.79
CA VAL A 786 -35.01 11.76 1.10
C VAL A 786 -35.72 13.10 0.91
N GLU A 787 -35.70 13.96 1.94
CA GLU A 787 -36.39 15.25 1.97
C GLU A 787 -35.61 16.21 2.87
N ASP A 788 -35.39 17.44 2.41
CA ASP A 788 -34.87 18.54 3.24
C ASP A 788 -36.02 19.18 4.03
N VAL A 789 -35.81 19.45 5.31
CA VAL A 789 -36.82 20.02 6.20
C VAL A 789 -36.55 21.52 6.41
N GLU A 790 -37.60 22.33 6.34
CA GLU A 790 -37.50 23.76 6.62
C GLU A 790 -37.30 24.02 8.13
N GLY A 791 -36.20 24.69 8.46
CA GLY A 791 -35.82 25.02 9.83
C GLY A 791 -35.01 23.94 10.54
N ILE A 792 -34.68 24.19 11.81
CA ILE A 792 -33.99 23.21 12.67
C ILE A 792 -35.04 22.34 13.33
N VAL A 793 -34.94 21.02 13.17
CA VAL A 793 -35.80 20.05 13.85
C VAL A 793 -35.36 19.91 15.31
N TYR A 794 -36.27 20.15 16.24
CA TYR A 794 -36.04 19.96 17.67
C TYR A 794 -36.48 18.59 18.14
N ASP A 795 -37.62 18.12 17.64
CA ASP A 795 -38.24 16.86 18.06
C ASP A 795 -39.17 16.33 16.96
N ALA A 796 -39.49 15.05 17.01
CA ALA A 796 -40.32 14.39 16.01
C ALA A 796 -41.18 13.28 16.62
N THR A 797 -42.29 12.98 15.97
CA THR A 797 -43.13 11.82 16.29
C THR A 797 -43.90 11.35 15.07
N VAL A 798 -44.31 10.09 15.05
CA VAL A 798 -45.20 9.55 14.02
C VAL A 798 -46.53 9.17 14.66
N TRP A 799 -47.63 9.49 13.97
CA TRP A 799 -48.95 8.98 14.31
C TRP A 799 -49.64 8.52 13.02
N GLU A 800 -50.04 7.25 12.98
CA GLU A 800 -50.52 6.58 11.76
C GLU A 800 -49.50 6.73 10.61
N ASP A 801 -49.91 7.29 9.47
CA ASP A 801 -49.07 7.48 8.29
C ASP A 801 -48.47 8.90 8.20
N ASN A 802 -48.51 9.68 9.29
CA ASN A 802 -48.03 11.07 9.31
C ASN A 802 -46.83 11.24 10.24
N LEU A 803 -45.79 11.90 9.73
CA LEU A 803 -44.66 12.42 10.49
C LEU A 803 -44.93 13.85 10.91
N TYR A 804 -44.79 14.11 12.20
CA TYR A 804 -44.90 15.44 12.79
C TYR A 804 -43.52 15.87 13.26
N LEU A 805 -43.01 16.96 12.71
CA LEU A 805 -41.72 17.54 13.06
C LEU A 805 -41.94 18.86 13.78
N MET A 806 -41.43 18.98 15.00
CA MET A 806 -41.36 20.27 15.69
C MET A 806 -40.08 20.98 15.26
N THR A 807 -40.21 22.08 14.53
CA THR A 807 -39.07 22.85 14.01
C THR A 807 -39.06 24.28 14.53
N SER A 808 -38.01 25.03 14.18
CA SER A 808 -37.96 26.48 14.40
C SER A 808 -39.12 27.25 13.75
N GLU A 809 -39.76 26.69 12.73
CA GLU A 809 -40.87 27.31 11.99
C GLU A 809 -42.26 26.88 12.48
N GLY A 810 -42.31 25.96 13.46
CA GLY A 810 -43.54 25.37 13.99
C GLY A 810 -43.61 23.86 13.74
N VAL A 811 -44.82 23.30 13.79
CA VAL A 811 -45.05 21.88 13.54
C VAL A 811 -45.27 21.67 12.05
N LEU A 812 -44.37 20.94 11.38
CA LEU A 812 -44.52 20.50 10.00
C LEU A 812 -45.09 19.09 9.96
N VAL A 813 -46.07 18.86 9.09
CA VAL A 813 -46.70 17.55 8.93
C VAL A 813 -46.46 17.01 7.53
N TYR A 814 -45.86 15.83 7.47
CA TYR A 814 -45.58 15.09 6.25
C TYR A 814 -46.36 13.77 6.25
N LYS A 815 -46.91 13.40 5.10
CA LYS A 815 -47.42 12.04 4.87
C LYS A 815 -46.26 11.16 4.44
N ILE A 816 -46.18 9.98 5.05
CA ILE A 816 -45.28 8.91 4.67
C ILE A 816 -46.06 7.90 3.83
N GLY A 817 -45.54 7.56 2.63
CA GLY A 817 -46.12 6.52 1.75
C GLY A 817 -46.68 7.02 0.43
#